data_AF-A0A956IDH0-F1
#
_entry.id   AF-A0A956IDH0-F1
#
_cell.length_a   1.000
_cell.length_b   1.000
_cell.length_c   1.000
_cell.angle_alpha   90.00
_cell.angle_beta   90.00
_cell.angle_gamma   90.00
#
_symmetry.space_group_name_H-M   'P 1'
#
loop_
_entity.id
_entity.type
_entity.pdbx_description
1 polymer ?
#
loop_
_entity_poly.entity_id
_entity_poly.type
_entity_poly.pdbx_seq_one_letter_code
_entity_poly.pdbx_strand_id
1 'polypeptide(L)'
;LWGPDQTVVPSAGGNPVWTDIDGDRAVILTNAQPDSLGQGVVHVFERVGGIWGEQAALRPTGSYQTLRKVVLDGDVIAVTEGNPWGTVPARVRTWRWSNGAWGSAGVLEAPGNEAGVGFGEAVDVRGTALMVGAPLTTVGGLVGAGVVHLYGAQSGGFVYFSAQASPNPEAGAWFGMSVAYGEATSVLWVGAPHEGGGLGAVYRLWGSQVLGHFLPPTNLSAGGYGWSVDADADAEGEFGVMGFVGLPFGFSGGGQVDRHHWSVPTLSILDSFNGFEFGRSVEAAGPFLLVGDGISSYVFRQSPSSLNAPFVHLQSFPASSEVTHISGQTVLSGTTFHELGLTDGEACGLDPDCLSGHCVDGYCCDVACTGACERCDATGSLGVCSPRGVGDPGSPSCAPYLCGTTGECPGQCANDGGCAPGSFCSGGQCVPQAQPGEPCSGDNGCGSGHCVDGLCCASACGGTCEACDVAGHAGTCWPVPAGTDPAAECVGDDVCNGNGVCVSADGQICAGPADCLSGHCVDGFCCDESCAGLCEACNIGGIEGICAPLHTGDDPAEECADGACNGAGQCELGLGEPCTSDPPCLSDHCVDGVCCDAVCGDGDASDCQACSVAMGATTDGLCGPLASGTVCREAAGVCDASEVCDGAAASCSEDAPASDGTLCDDGDPCTDGDACFAGACSPGAPSCGEGGAGGAPIATGGGGGEEPFQVESGGCGCTVPGAPSRWAGHAWWLLAAGVVARRRRRRAGGRGREGRSRRSNAATRR
;
A
#
# COMPACT_ATOMS: atom_id res chain seq x y z
N LEU A 1 45.94 -26.73 -14.86
CA LEU A 1 46.33 -28.07 -15.35
C LEU A 1 47.11 -28.73 -14.23
N TRP A 2 46.62 -29.85 -13.68
CA TRP A 2 47.26 -30.54 -12.56
C TRP A 2 48.48 -31.36 -13.04
N GLY A 3 49.63 -31.22 -12.37
CA GLY A 3 50.86 -31.96 -12.62
C GLY A 3 51.68 -32.16 -11.33
N PRO A 4 52.67 -33.06 -11.30
CA PRO A 4 53.40 -33.39 -10.07
C PRO A 4 54.34 -32.27 -9.62
N ASP A 5 54.25 -31.88 -8.34
CA ASP A 5 55.17 -30.92 -7.70
C ASP A 5 56.46 -31.61 -7.21
N GLN A 6 56.34 -32.66 -6.41
CA GLN A 6 57.46 -33.50 -5.95
C GLN A 6 57.06 -34.99 -5.92
N THR A 7 57.98 -35.87 -6.35
CA THR A 7 57.87 -37.33 -6.16
C THR A 7 58.75 -37.77 -4.98
N VAL A 8 58.16 -38.40 -3.97
CA VAL A 8 58.88 -39.02 -2.85
C VAL A 8 58.92 -40.53 -3.01
N VAL A 9 60.05 -41.14 -2.66
CA VAL A 9 60.26 -42.59 -2.76
C VAL A 9 60.77 -43.10 -1.41
N PRO A 10 60.09 -44.07 -0.78
CA PRO A 10 60.54 -44.67 0.48
C PRO A 10 61.94 -45.26 0.39
N SER A 11 62.77 -44.98 1.39
CA SER A 11 64.17 -45.40 1.45
C SER A 11 64.37 -46.92 1.45
N ALA A 12 63.41 -47.70 1.97
CA ALA A 12 63.56 -49.15 2.17
C ALA A 12 63.02 -50.03 1.03
N GLY A 13 62.52 -49.45 -0.08
CA GLY A 13 61.92 -50.22 -1.16
C GLY A 13 60.69 -51.04 -0.73
N GLY A 14 60.15 -51.86 -1.65
CA GLY A 14 58.91 -52.60 -1.44
C GLY A 14 57.70 -51.94 -2.09
N ASN A 15 56.60 -52.70 -2.18
CA ASN A 15 55.37 -52.18 -2.78
C ASN A 15 54.63 -51.34 -1.72
N PRO A 16 54.26 -50.09 -2.02
CA PRO A 16 53.36 -49.33 -1.16
C PRO A 16 52.02 -50.06 -1.10
N VAL A 17 51.45 -50.11 0.10
CA VAL A 17 50.22 -50.84 0.42
C VAL A 17 49.16 -49.92 0.98
N TRP A 18 49.56 -48.89 1.74
CA TRP A 18 48.65 -47.88 2.29
C TRP A 18 49.40 -46.57 2.53
N THR A 19 48.71 -45.43 2.50
CA THR A 19 49.26 -44.11 2.75
C THR A 19 48.31 -43.26 3.60
N ASP A 20 48.84 -42.29 4.33
CA ASP A 20 48.06 -41.30 5.09
C ASP A 20 48.86 -39.98 5.24
N ILE A 21 48.20 -38.83 5.44
CA ILE A 21 48.81 -37.50 5.60
C ILE A 21 48.02 -36.64 6.58
N ASP A 22 48.72 -35.94 7.47
CA ASP A 22 48.13 -34.87 8.27
C ASP A 22 49.07 -33.66 8.30
N GLY A 23 48.58 -32.54 7.78
CA GLY A 23 49.35 -31.30 7.59
C GLY A 23 50.69 -31.54 6.89
N ASP A 24 51.77 -31.12 7.54
CA ASP A 24 53.15 -31.25 7.04
C ASP A 24 53.77 -32.64 7.28
N ARG A 25 52.97 -33.67 7.60
CA ARG A 25 53.47 -35.04 7.82
C ARG A 25 52.71 -36.06 7.01
N ALA A 26 53.41 -36.99 6.39
CA ALA A 26 52.82 -38.09 5.65
C ALA A 26 53.43 -39.43 6.06
N VAL A 27 52.66 -40.50 5.92
CA VAL A 27 53.11 -41.87 6.12
C VAL A 27 52.87 -42.73 4.89
N ILE A 28 53.85 -43.57 4.58
CA ILE A 28 53.76 -44.58 3.52
C ILE A 28 54.06 -45.93 4.13
N LEU A 29 53.08 -46.82 4.08
CA LEU A 29 53.23 -48.22 4.49
C LEU A 29 53.67 -49.04 3.29
N THR A 30 54.80 -49.72 3.43
CA THR A 30 55.33 -50.67 2.45
C THR A 30 55.37 -52.06 3.06
N ASN A 31 55.01 -53.08 2.29
CA ASN A 31 55.33 -54.47 2.63
C ASN A 31 56.49 -54.94 1.76
N ALA A 32 57.51 -55.51 2.41
CA ALA A 32 58.74 -55.88 1.73
C ALA A 32 58.62 -57.17 0.89
N GLN A 33 59.45 -57.25 -0.16
CA GLN A 33 60.06 -58.48 -0.68
C GLN A 33 61.56 -58.18 -0.93
N PRO A 34 62.48 -59.15 -0.84
CA PRO A 34 63.00 -59.85 0.34
C PRO A 34 64.25 -59.13 0.90
N ASP A 35 64.11 -58.23 1.88
CA ASP A 35 65.25 -57.99 2.79
C ASP A 35 65.30 -59.13 3.82
N SER A 36 66.40 -59.26 4.57
CA SER A 36 66.63 -60.40 5.47
C SER A 36 65.64 -60.50 6.65
N LEU A 37 64.69 -59.57 6.78
CA LEU A 37 63.72 -59.54 7.87
C LEU A 37 62.28 -59.79 7.40
N GLY A 38 61.89 -59.35 6.19
CA GLY A 38 60.54 -59.61 5.66
C GLY A 38 59.41 -58.82 6.35
N GLN A 39 59.76 -57.77 7.11
CA GLN A 39 58.83 -56.94 7.88
C GLN A 39 58.34 -55.75 7.06
N GLY A 40 57.04 -55.45 7.16
CA GLY A 40 56.46 -54.18 6.70
C GLY A 40 57.05 -52.97 7.43
N VAL A 41 57.08 -51.83 6.75
CA VAL A 41 57.67 -50.58 7.24
C VAL A 41 56.67 -49.45 7.07
N VAL A 42 56.57 -48.59 8.08
CA VAL A 42 55.87 -47.30 7.99
C VAL A 42 56.91 -46.20 7.85
N HIS A 43 57.01 -45.62 6.66
CA HIS A 43 57.89 -44.50 6.35
C HIS A 43 57.19 -43.20 6.70
N VAL A 44 57.83 -42.34 7.50
CA VAL A 44 57.31 -41.04 7.90
C VAL A 44 58.06 -39.96 7.15
N PHE A 45 57.33 -39.10 6.46
CA PHE A 45 57.81 -37.93 5.74
C PHE A 45 57.35 -36.68 6.45
N GLU A 46 58.19 -35.65 6.45
CA GLU A 46 57.86 -34.32 6.96
C GLU A 46 58.22 -33.26 5.92
N ARG A 47 57.36 -32.24 5.81
CA ARG A 47 57.51 -31.13 4.88
C ARG A 47 58.17 -29.96 5.58
N VAL A 48 59.31 -29.51 5.06
CA VAL A 48 60.04 -28.36 5.61
C VAL A 48 60.43 -27.43 4.46
N GLY A 49 59.94 -26.18 4.51
CA GLY A 49 60.19 -25.19 3.46
C GLY A 49 59.65 -25.62 2.09
N GLY A 50 58.51 -26.31 2.07
CA GLY A 50 57.86 -26.83 0.87
C GLY A 50 58.38 -28.18 0.38
N ILE A 51 59.52 -28.68 0.89
CA ILE A 51 60.16 -29.91 0.43
C ILE A 51 59.87 -31.06 1.40
N TRP A 52 59.41 -32.19 0.87
CA TRP A 52 59.21 -33.42 1.62
C TRP A 52 60.51 -34.21 1.76
N GLY A 53 60.80 -34.64 2.99
CA GLY A 53 61.92 -35.53 3.30
C GLY A 53 61.50 -36.64 4.26
N GLU A 54 62.01 -37.86 4.05
CA GLU A 54 61.79 -38.98 4.97
C GLU A 54 62.53 -38.73 6.29
N GLN A 55 61.79 -38.69 7.41
CA GLN A 55 62.31 -38.46 8.76
C GLN A 55 62.53 -39.76 9.54
N ALA A 56 61.71 -40.79 9.28
CA ALA A 56 61.78 -42.04 10.02
C ALA A 56 61.26 -43.23 9.20
N ALA A 57 61.76 -44.42 9.53
CA ALA A 57 61.25 -45.70 9.06
C ALA A 57 60.90 -46.58 10.27
N LEU A 58 59.62 -46.67 10.59
CA LEU A 58 59.10 -47.35 11.77
C LEU A 58 58.81 -48.81 11.45
N ARG A 59 59.28 -49.71 12.32
CA ARG A 59 59.11 -51.15 12.16
C ARG A 59 58.42 -51.76 13.37
N PRO A 60 57.44 -52.66 13.17
CA PRO A 60 56.91 -53.52 14.21
C PRO A 60 58.01 -54.33 14.90
N THR A 61 57.91 -54.43 16.23
CA THR A 61 58.71 -55.40 16.99
C THR A 61 57.94 -56.70 17.15
N GLY A 62 58.49 -57.83 16.71
CA GLY A 62 57.94 -59.18 16.95
C GLY A 62 57.63 -59.99 15.69
N SER A 63 56.70 -60.94 15.81
CA SER A 63 56.40 -61.96 14.79
C SER A 63 55.42 -61.52 13.70
N TYR A 64 54.82 -60.33 13.81
CA TYR A 64 53.87 -59.82 12.83
C TYR A 64 54.62 -59.06 11.74
N GLN A 65 54.83 -59.76 10.63
CA GLN A 65 55.68 -59.34 9.53
C GLN A 65 54.91 -58.51 8.48
N THR A 66 53.60 -58.73 8.37
CA THR A 66 52.73 -58.05 7.40
C THR A 66 51.99 -56.89 8.06
N LEU A 67 52.06 -55.72 7.45
CA LEU A 67 51.24 -54.56 7.81
C LEU A 67 50.09 -54.40 6.80
N ARG A 68 48.96 -53.85 7.22
CA ARG A 68 47.77 -53.78 6.36
C ARG A 68 47.26 -52.36 6.12
N LYS A 69 46.83 -51.67 7.18
CA LYS A 69 46.31 -50.30 7.13
C LYS A 69 47.10 -49.43 8.09
N VAL A 70 47.50 -48.24 7.65
CA VAL A 70 48.13 -47.21 8.50
C VAL A 70 47.23 -45.99 8.54
N VAL A 71 47.12 -45.36 9.71
CA VAL A 71 46.51 -44.05 9.88
C VAL A 71 47.40 -43.10 10.68
N LEU A 72 47.34 -41.80 10.40
CA LEU A 72 48.13 -40.71 10.97
C LEU A 72 47.20 -39.57 11.40
N ASP A 73 47.40 -39.09 12.62
CA ASP A 73 46.78 -37.87 13.14
C ASP A 73 47.77 -37.14 14.03
N GLY A 74 48.28 -36.01 13.53
CA GLY A 74 49.30 -35.16 14.11
C GLY A 74 50.55 -35.91 14.58
N ASP A 75 50.57 -36.19 15.88
CA ASP A 75 51.67 -36.85 16.58
C ASP A 75 51.43 -38.35 16.80
N VAL A 76 50.39 -38.96 16.24
CA VAL A 76 50.02 -40.36 16.45
C VAL A 76 49.96 -41.11 15.13
N ILE A 77 50.60 -42.29 15.08
CA ILE A 77 50.44 -43.25 13.98
C ILE A 77 49.83 -44.52 14.55
N ALA A 78 48.82 -45.08 13.89
CA ALA A 78 48.30 -46.41 14.19
C ALA A 78 48.41 -47.32 12.96
N VAL A 79 48.82 -48.57 13.16
CA VAL A 79 48.95 -49.55 12.08
C VAL A 79 48.38 -50.90 12.47
N THR A 80 47.66 -51.54 11.54
CA THR A 80 47.25 -52.93 11.70
C THR A 80 48.40 -53.88 11.37
N GLU A 81 48.75 -54.71 12.35
CA GLU A 81 49.73 -55.78 12.27
C GLU A 81 49.04 -57.14 12.10
N GLY A 82 49.42 -57.87 11.05
CA GLY A 82 48.86 -59.18 10.72
C GLY A 82 47.68 -59.11 9.74
N ASN A 83 47.07 -60.27 9.51
CA ASN A 83 45.88 -60.42 8.67
C ASN A 83 44.63 -60.46 9.57
N PRO A 84 43.72 -59.47 9.52
CA PRO A 84 42.49 -59.43 10.33
C PRO A 84 41.57 -60.65 10.17
N TRP A 85 41.63 -61.33 9.02
CA TRP A 85 40.89 -62.57 8.75
C TRP A 85 41.71 -63.84 8.92
N GLY A 86 42.94 -63.71 9.43
CA GLY A 86 43.85 -64.81 9.66
C GLY A 86 43.42 -65.69 10.84
N THR A 87 44.09 -66.84 10.96
CA THR A 87 43.97 -67.74 12.11
C THR A 87 44.76 -67.28 13.33
N VAL A 88 45.53 -66.19 13.20
CA VAL A 88 46.25 -65.52 14.29
C VAL A 88 45.57 -64.16 14.50
N PRO A 89 45.29 -63.75 15.75
CA PRO A 89 44.68 -62.45 16.02
C PRO A 89 45.54 -61.32 15.46
N ALA A 90 44.93 -60.44 14.65
CA ALA A 90 45.55 -59.18 14.29
C ALA A 90 45.51 -58.20 15.47
N ARG A 91 46.35 -57.19 15.40
CA ARG A 91 46.47 -56.16 16.46
C ARG A 91 46.80 -54.82 15.84
N VAL A 92 46.55 -53.74 16.58
CA VAL A 92 46.87 -52.38 16.13
C VAL A 92 48.03 -51.84 16.96
N ARG A 93 49.16 -51.55 16.33
CA ARG A 93 50.30 -50.89 16.99
C ARG A 93 50.18 -49.38 16.82
N THR A 94 50.54 -48.66 17.87
CA THR A 94 50.61 -47.19 17.85
C THR A 94 52.01 -46.68 18.10
N TRP A 95 52.37 -45.58 17.43
CA TRP A 95 53.54 -44.75 17.73
C TRP A 95 53.11 -43.34 18.05
N ARG A 96 53.93 -42.67 18.84
CA ARG A 96 53.73 -41.26 19.18
C ARG A 96 55.00 -40.46 18.97
N TRP A 97 54.87 -39.33 18.31
CA TRP A 97 55.90 -38.33 18.21
C TRP A 97 56.04 -37.61 19.56
N SER A 98 57.24 -37.64 20.13
CA SER A 98 57.53 -36.88 21.34
C SER A 98 59.03 -36.60 21.43
N ASN A 99 59.40 -35.41 21.91
CA ASN A 99 60.81 -35.03 22.09
C ASN A 99 61.69 -35.20 20.83
N GLY A 100 61.12 -34.96 19.64
CA GLY A 100 61.86 -35.03 18.38
C GLY A 100 62.08 -36.44 17.82
N ALA A 101 61.38 -37.46 18.34
CA ALA A 101 61.45 -38.82 17.83
C ALA A 101 60.12 -39.57 17.94
N TRP A 102 59.94 -40.55 17.06
CA TRP A 102 58.83 -41.52 17.13
C TRP A 102 59.15 -42.63 18.12
N GLY A 103 58.36 -42.73 19.19
CA GLY A 103 58.41 -43.83 20.16
C GLY A 103 57.21 -44.76 20.03
N SER A 104 57.37 -46.04 20.37
CA SER A 104 56.22 -46.96 20.45
C SER A 104 55.29 -46.54 21.58
N ALA A 105 54.00 -46.30 21.28
CA ALA A 105 52.99 -45.86 22.23
C ALA A 105 52.07 -46.99 22.71
N GLY A 106 52.11 -48.17 22.08
CA GLY A 106 51.41 -49.35 22.58
C GLY A 106 50.98 -50.32 21.49
N VAL A 107 50.35 -51.40 21.92
CA VAL A 107 49.74 -52.41 21.05
C VAL A 107 48.34 -52.69 21.59
N LEU A 108 47.34 -52.60 20.72
CA LEU A 108 45.94 -52.82 21.00
C LEU A 108 45.54 -54.18 20.42
N GLU A 109 44.99 -55.04 21.25
CA GLU A 109 44.49 -56.36 20.86
C GLU A 109 42.97 -56.37 20.96
N ALA A 110 42.31 -57.21 20.15
CA ALA A 110 40.87 -57.42 20.26
C ALA A 110 40.52 -57.85 21.69
N PRO A 111 39.48 -57.30 22.33
CA PRO A 111 38.96 -57.83 23.59
C PRO A 111 38.65 -59.33 23.46
N GLY A 112 39.23 -60.17 24.32
CA GLY A 112 39.13 -61.64 24.23
C GLY A 112 40.17 -62.30 23.32
N ASN A 113 40.98 -61.52 22.59
CA ASN A 113 42.06 -61.95 21.71
C ASN A 113 41.62 -63.00 20.68
N GLU A 114 40.44 -62.78 20.09
CA GLU A 114 39.81 -63.71 19.16
C GLU A 114 40.44 -63.59 17.76
N ALA A 115 40.86 -64.73 17.19
CA ALA A 115 41.40 -64.77 15.83
C ALA A 115 40.28 -64.77 14.79
N GLY A 116 40.52 -64.14 13.63
CA GLY A 116 39.62 -64.18 12.48
C GLY A 116 38.35 -63.34 12.62
N VAL A 117 38.22 -62.52 13.66
CA VAL A 117 37.06 -61.62 13.85
C VAL A 117 37.17 -60.31 13.05
N GLY A 118 38.25 -60.13 12.28
CA GLY A 118 38.46 -58.93 11.47
C GLY A 118 38.96 -57.72 12.27
N PHE A 119 39.45 -57.90 13.49
CA PHE A 119 39.97 -56.79 14.30
C PHE A 119 41.14 -56.09 13.58
N GLY A 120 41.03 -54.78 13.38
CA GLY A 120 42.01 -54.00 12.64
C GLY A 120 41.75 -53.93 11.14
N GLU A 121 40.61 -54.44 10.65
CA GLU A 121 40.26 -54.29 9.24
C GLU A 121 40.02 -52.83 8.86
N ALA A 122 39.30 -52.11 9.72
CA ALA A 122 39.22 -50.67 9.68
C ALA A 122 39.89 -50.10 10.94
N VAL A 123 40.72 -49.08 10.75
CA VAL A 123 41.31 -48.28 11.82
C VAL A 123 41.16 -46.83 11.42
N ASP A 124 40.87 -45.99 12.41
CA ASP A 124 40.86 -44.53 12.31
C ASP A 124 41.32 -43.93 13.64
N VAL A 125 41.97 -42.76 13.59
CA VAL A 125 42.47 -42.03 14.77
C VAL A 125 42.30 -40.54 14.55
N ARG A 126 41.68 -39.86 15.53
CA ARG A 126 41.49 -38.40 15.52
C ARG A 126 41.57 -37.84 16.92
N GLY A 127 42.48 -36.90 17.11
CA GLY A 127 42.80 -36.25 18.37
C GLY A 127 43.10 -37.24 19.49
N THR A 128 42.09 -37.49 20.33
CA THR A 128 42.21 -38.37 21.50
C THR A 128 41.48 -39.71 21.38
N ALA A 129 40.84 -39.98 20.24
CA ALA A 129 40.04 -41.17 20.03
C ALA A 129 40.66 -42.06 18.94
N LEU A 130 40.60 -43.37 19.16
CA LEU A 130 41.03 -44.38 18.18
C LEU A 130 39.95 -45.45 18.05
N MET A 131 39.61 -45.78 16.81
CA MET A 131 38.54 -46.71 16.46
C MET A 131 39.12 -47.90 15.71
N VAL A 132 38.68 -49.10 16.08
CA VAL A 132 39.09 -50.34 15.41
C VAL A 132 37.88 -51.18 15.08
N GLY A 133 37.62 -51.37 13.79
CA GLY A 133 36.60 -52.26 13.27
C GLY A 133 36.94 -53.73 13.47
N ALA A 134 35.93 -54.54 13.79
CA ALA A 134 35.97 -55.99 13.88
C ALA A 134 34.68 -56.60 13.30
N PRO A 135 34.53 -56.57 11.95
CA PRO A 135 33.25 -56.85 11.26
C PRO A 135 32.74 -58.28 11.43
N LEU A 136 33.60 -59.24 11.79
CA LEU A 136 33.20 -60.63 11.96
C LEU A 136 32.83 -61.00 13.41
N THR A 137 32.87 -60.04 14.33
CA THR A 137 32.49 -60.24 15.74
C THR A 137 31.04 -60.73 15.86
N THR A 138 30.81 -61.70 16.75
CA THR A 138 29.47 -62.23 17.03
C THR A 138 28.76 -61.38 18.07
N VAL A 139 27.57 -60.85 17.73
CA VAL A 139 26.75 -60.04 18.65
C VAL A 139 25.41 -60.73 18.85
N GLY A 140 25.04 -60.99 20.12
CA GLY A 140 23.74 -61.61 20.44
C GLY A 140 23.52 -63.00 19.80
N GLY A 141 24.59 -63.72 19.46
CA GLY A 141 24.53 -65.02 18.75
C GLY A 141 24.52 -64.92 17.22
N LEU A 142 24.54 -63.71 16.65
CA LEU A 142 24.59 -63.47 15.21
C LEU A 142 26.05 -63.32 14.77
N VAL A 143 26.57 -64.34 14.08
CA VAL A 143 27.95 -64.35 13.58
C VAL A 143 28.12 -63.30 12.49
N GLY A 144 29.19 -62.51 12.57
CA GLY A 144 29.47 -61.45 11.59
C GLY A 144 28.51 -60.27 11.62
N ALA A 145 27.84 -60.06 12.75
CA ALA A 145 27.09 -58.83 12.98
C ALA A 145 28.04 -57.62 13.08
N GLY A 146 29.22 -57.81 13.68
CA GLY A 146 30.31 -56.83 13.69
C GLY A 146 30.20 -55.77 14.78
N VAL A 147 31.36 -55.21 15.15
CA VAL A 147 31.50 -54.14 16.15
C VAL A 147 32.63 -53.18 15.76
N VAL A 148 32.62 -52.00 16.36
CA VAL A 148 33.75 -51.05 16.37
C VAL A 148 34.22 -50.86 17.81
N HIS A 149 35.48 -51.19 18.08
CA HIS A 149 36.11 -50.97 19.37
C HIS A 149 36.62 -49.53 19.48
N LEU A 150 36.32 -48.89 20.61
CA LEU A 150 36.65 -47.49 20.88
C LEU A 150 37.71 -47.43 21.98
N TYR A 151 38.76 -46.66 21.71
CA TYR A 151 39.88 -46.44 22.61
C TYR A 151 40.06 -44.94 22.85
N GLY A 152 40.35 -44.58 24.10
CA GLY A 152 40.66 -43.20 24.49
C GLY A 152 42.14 -43.02 24.82
N ALA A 153 42.70 -41.86 24.48
CA ALA A 153 44.08 -41.52 24.79
C ALA A 153 44.28 -41.41 26.32
N GLN A 154 45.37 -42.00 26.81
CA GLN A 154 45.86 -41.87 28.18
C GLN A 154 47.37 -41.60 28.18
N SER A 155 47.95 -41.34 29.36
CA SER A 155 49.40 -41.12 29.49
C SER A 155 50.18 -42.33 29.00
N GLY A 156 50.79 -42.21 27.81
CA GLY A 156 51.64 -43.24 27.23
C GLY A 156 50.97 -44.19 26.24
N GLY A 157 49.71 -43.99 25.84
CA GLY A 157 49.07 -44.83 24.81
C GLY A 157 47.55 -44.66 24.71
N PHE A 158 46.88 -45.63 24.09
CA PHE A 158 45.41 -45.72 24.01
C PHE A 158 44.90 -46.86 24.90
N VAL A 159 43.78 -46.63 25.58
CA VAL A 159 43.15 -47.61 26.46
C VAL A 159 41.74 -47.89 26.00
N TYR A 160 41.36 -49.16 26.03
CA TYR A 160 40.02 -49.62 25.66
C TYR A 160 38.96 -48.97 26.54
N PHE A 161 37.92 -48.41 25.91
CA PHE A 161 36.81 -47.76 26.59
C PHE A 161 35.50 -48.53 26.41
N SER A 162 35.13 -48.84 25.17
CA SER A 162 33.85 -49.48 24.84
C SER A 162 33.90 -50.17 23.48
N ALA A 163 32.85 -50.93 23.14
CA ALA A 163 32.61 -51.41 21.80
C ALA A 163 31.20 -50.98 21.36
N GLN A 164 31.12 -50.42 20.15
CA GLN A 164 29.86 -50.07 19.50
C GLN A 164 29.44 -51.23 18.61
N ALA A 165 28.34 -51.90 18.96
CA ALA A 165 27.70 -52.88 18.08
C ALA A 165 26.74 -52.21 17.11
N SER A 166 26.40 -52.90 16.02
CA SER A 166 25.34 -52.44 15.13
C SER A 166 24.03 -52.23 15.91
N PRO A 167 23.35 -51.08 15.74
CA PRO A 167 22.01 -50.86 16.27
C PRO A 167 20.96 -51.83 15.71
N ASN A 168 21.19 -52.38 14.52
CA ASN A 168 20.39 -53.41 13.88
C ASN A 168 21.29 -54.62 13.53
N PRO A 169 21.63 -55.47 14.52
CA PRO A 169 22.55 -56.56 14.28
C PRO A 169 21.90 -57.63 13.40
N GLU A 170 22.52 -57.90 12.25
CA GLU A 170 22.15 -58.97 11.34
C GLU A 170 23.32 -59.94 11.15
N ALA A 171 23.05 -61.23 10.95
CA ALA A 171 24.10 -62.20 10.70
C ALA A 171 24.81 -61.88 9.37
N GLY A 172 26.12 -61.69 9.42
CA GLY A 172 26.94 -61.38 8.26
C GLY A 172 26.84 -59.94 7.74
N ALA A 173 26.29 -58.98 8.50
CA ALA A 173 26.19 -57.57 8.09
C ALA A 173 27.54 -56.85 7.94
N TRP A 174 28.56 -57.32 8.68
CA TRP A 174 29.92 -56.77 8.69
C TRP A 174 29.97 -55.30 9.16
N PHE A 175 29.22 -54.96 10.21
CA PHE A 175 29.31 -53.64 10.83
C PHE A 175 30.73 -53.40 11.37
N GLY A 176 31.33 -52.27 11.00
CA GLY A 176 32.72 -51.98 11.32
C GLY A 176 33.70 -52.39 10.22
N MET A 177 33.21 -52.70 9.01
CA MET A 177 34.07 -52.94 7.84
C MET A 177 34.82 -51.67 7.42
N SER A 178 34.21 -50.50 7.63
CA SER A 178 34.80 -49.19 7.43
C SER A 178 34.38 -48.30 8.61
N VAL A 179 35.28 -47.40 9.04
CA VAL A 179 35.03 -46.48 10.16
C VAL A 179 35.64 -45.12 9.83
N ALA A 180 34.96 -44.05 10.26
CA ALA A 180 35.47 -42.69 10.24
C ALA A 180 34.92 -41.91 11.44
N TYR A 181 35.70 -40.99 12.01
CA TYR A 181 35.30 -40.22 13.18
C TYR A 181 35.46 -38.71 13.00
N GLY A 182 34.37 -37.97 13.20
CA GLY A 182 34.41 -36.50 13.25
C GLY A 182 34.73 -36.02 14.66
N GLU A 183 35.97 -35.57 14.93
CA GLU A 183 36.37 -35.09 16.27
C GLU A 183 35.51 -33.90 16.73
N ALA A 184 35.29 -32.92 15.86
CA ALA A 184 34.55 -31.69 16.17
C ALA A 184 33.11 -31.95 16.65
N THR A 185 32.47 -33.01 16.16
CA THR A 185 31.08 -33.37 16.48
C THR A 185 30.99 -34.59 17.40
N SER A 186 32.11 -35.29 17.64
CA SER A 186 32.19 -36.57 18.33
C SER A 186 31.30 -37.66 17.72
N VAL A 187 31.10 -37.62 16.40
CA VAL A 187 30.24 -38.54 15.65
C VAL A 187 31.07 -39.66 15.03
N LEU A 188 30.58 -40.89 15.15
CA LEU A 188 31.15 -42.07 14.56
C LEU A 188 30.36 -42.49 13.32
N TRP A 189 31.03 -42.66 12.20
CA TRP A 189 30.50 -43.22 10.98
C TRP A 189 30.98 -44.66 10.82
N VAL A 190 30.06 -45.58 10.53
CA VAL A 190 30.36 -47.01 10.43
C VAL A 190 29.66 -47.64 9.25
N GLY A 191 30.41 -48.32 8.39
CA GLY A 191 29.86 -49.12 7.30
C GLY A 191 29.51 -50.55 7.71
N ALA A 192 28.41 -51.05 7.17
CA ALA A 192 27.91 -52.42 7.28
C ALA A 192 27.50 -52.94 5.87
N PRO A 193 28.48 -53.22 4.99
CA PRO A 193 28.23 -53.42 3.56
C PRO A 193 27.40 -54.64 3.18
N HIS A 194 27.14 -55.53 4.14
CA HIS A 194 26.35 -56.74 3.90
C HIS A 194 24.99 -56.73 4.58
N GLU A 195 24.63 -55.64 5.27
CA GLU A 195 23.32 -55.48 5.89
C GLU A 195 22.18 -55.51 4.83
N GLY A 196 20.98 -55.93 5.23
CA GLY A 196 19.81 -55.92 4.36
C GLY A 196 19.89 -56.93 3.21
N GLY A 197 20.62 -58.03 3.40
CA GLY A 197 20.81 -59.07 2.38
C GLY A 197 21.88 -58.74 1.34
N GLY A 198 22.91 -57.96 1.70
CA GLY A 198 23.99 -57.58 0.79
C GLY A 198 23.78 -56.25 0.05
N LEU A 199 22.76 -55.49 0.45
CA LEU A 199 22.53 -54.13 -0.04
C LEU A 199 23.53 -53.16 0.59
N GLY A 200 23.81 -53.37 1.89
CA GLY A 200 24.73 -52.56 2.68
C GLY A 200 24.06 -51.38 3.36
N ALA A 201 24.70 -50.87 4.42
CA ALA A 201 24.24 -49.74 5.21
C ALA A 201 25.42 -48.91 5.74
N VAL A 202 25.16 -47.64 6.06
CA VAL A 202 26.06 -46.79 6.84
C VAL A 202 25.31 -46.21 8.03
N TYR A 203 25.98 -46.15 9.17
CA TYR A 203 25.45 -45.60 10.41
C TYR A 203 26.20 -44.34 10.80
N ARG A 204 25.43 -43.34 11.23
CA ARG A 204 25.93 -42.14 11.92
C ARG A 204 25.54 -42.22 13.38
N LEU A 205 26.51 -42.29 14.28
CA LEU A 205 26.32 -42.63 15.68
C LEU A 205 26.92 -41.57 16.61
N TRP A 206 26.22 -41.27 17.69
CA TRP A 206 26.75 -40.49 18.81
C TRP A 206 26.55 -41.28 20.11
N GLY A 207 27.61 -41.94 20.56
CA GLY A 207 27.51 -42.98 21.58
C GLY A 207 26.53 -44.08 21.14
N SER A 208 25.53 -44.40 21.96
CA SER A 208 24.49 -45.37 21.63
C SER A 208 23.34 -44.81 20.79
N GLN A 209 23.33 -43.51 20.50
CA GLN A 209 22.26 -42.88 19.73
C GLN A 209 22.54 -43.00 18.23
N VAL A 210 21.53 -43.46 17.47
CA VAL A 210 21.57 -43.44 16.01
C VAL A 210 21.11 -42.07 15.53
N LEU A 211 22.03 -41.28 15.00
CA LEU A 211 21.75 -40.00 14.38
C LEU A 211 21.26 -40.16 12.93
N GLY A 212 21.72 -41.21 12.25
CA GLY A 212 21.34 -41.54 10.88
C GLY A 212 21.59 -43.01 10.55
N HIS A 213 20.73 -43.58 9.73
CA HIS A 213 20.88 -44.91 9.14
C HIS A 213 20.60 -44.78 7.64
N PHE A 214 21.65 -45.00 6.86
CA PHE A 214 21.66 -44.73 5.43
C PHE A 214 21.67 -46.04 4.67
N LEU A 215 20.71 -46.16 3.76
CA LEU A 215 20.52 -47.31 2.89
C LEU A 215 20.85 -46.89 1.45
N PRO A 216 21.28 -47.84 0.60
CA PRO A 216 21.57 -47.55 -0.79
C PRO A 216 20.34 -46.98 -1.52
N PRO A 217 20.54 -46.08 -2.51
CA PRO A 217 19.48 -45.64 -3.40
C PRO A 217 18.67 -46.80 -4.02
N THR A 218 17.36 -46.59 -4.22
CA THR A 218 16.39 -47.63 -4.62
C THR A 218 16.61 -48.23 -6.01
N ASN A 219 17.58 -47.74 -6.79
CA ASN A 219 17.95 -48.25 -8.12
C ASN A 219 19.16 -49.21 -8.10
N LEU A 220 19.75 -49.46 -6.93
CA LEU A 220 20.86 -50.41 -6.80
C LEU A 220 20.30 -51.80 -6.52
N SER A 221 20.46 -52.72 -7.47
CA SER A 221 19.91 -54.07 -7.40
C SER A 221 20.75 -55.06 -6.57
N ALA A 222 21.98 -54.67 -6.18
CA ALA A 222 22.82 -55.34 -5.18
C ALA A 222 24.12 -54.54 -4.97
N GLY A 223 24.66 -54.53 -3.74
CA GLY A 223 26.11 -54.40 -3.53
C GLY A 223 26.59 -53.37 -2.53
N GLY A 224 27.19 -53.85 -1.45
CA GLY A 224 28.40 -53.29 -0.83
C GLY A 224 28.33 -51.87 -0.24
N TYR A 225 27.15 -51.25 -0.13
CA TYR A 225 27.03 -49.88 0.37
C TYR A 225 27.58 -49.76 1.80
N GLY A 226 28.57 -48.89 2.02
CA GLY A 226 29.33 -48.82 3.27
C GLY A 226 30.66 -49.60 3.28
N TRP A 227 31.17 -49.99 2.11
CA TRP A 227 32.51 -50.57 1.98
C TRP A 227 33.63 -49.59 2.38
N SER A 228 33.41 -48.30 2.12
CA SER A 228 34.26 -47.18 2.47
C SER A 228 33.39 -46.07 3.07
N VAL A 229 33.87 -45.45 4.13
CA VAL A 229 33.25 -44.26 4.74
C VAL A 229 34.38 -43.32 5.11
N ASP A 230 34.10 -42.03 5.00
CA ASP A 230 35.01 -41.00 5.46
C ASP A 230 34.24 -39.80 6.04
N ALA A 231 34.87 -39.07 6.95
CA ALA A 231 34.26 -37.94 7.63
C ALA A 231 35.30 -36.85 7.90
N ASP A 232 35.00 -35.63 7.48
CA ASP A 232 35.82 -34.44 7.74
C ASP A 232 34.97 -33.29 8.27
N ALA A 233 35.57 -32.41 9.08
CA ALA A 233 34.93 -31.23 9.64
C ALA A 233 35.49 -29.96 8.99
N ASP A 234 34.64 -29.26 8.21
CA ASP A 234 34.93 -27.89 7.79
C ASP A 234 34.55 -26.86 8.87
N ALA A 235 34.87 -25.59 8.62
CA ALA A 235 34.53 -24.47 9.49
C ALA A 235 33.00 -24.22 9.63
N GLU A 236 32.16 -24.84 8.79
CA GLU A 236 30.70 -24.67 8.76
C GLU A 236 29.92 -25.86 9.36
N GLY A 237 30.60 -26.98 9.66
CA GLY A 237 30.03 -28.19 10.23
C GLY A 237 30.16 -29.42 9.32
N GLU A 238 30.67 -30.51 9.93
CA GLU A 238 30.91 -31.88 9.42
C GLU A 238 30.29 -32.26 8.06
N PHE A 239 31.16 -32.67 7.14
CA PHE A 239 30.85 -33.44 5.94
C PHE A 239 31.00 -34.94 6.24
N GLY A 240 29.92 -35.71 6.04
CA GLY A 240 29.98 -37.17 6.03
C GLY A 240 29.91 -37.68 4.59
N VAL A 241 30.91 -38.44 4.13
CA VAL A 241 30.87 -39.06 2.80
C VAL A 241 30.66 -40.55 2.94
N MET A 242 29.58 -41.05 2.32
CA MET A 242 29.05 -42.38 2.58
C MET A 242 29.01 -43.26 1.34
N GLY A 243 29.85 -44.29 1.37
CA GLY A 243 29.57 -45.64 0.87
C GLY A 243 29.34 -45.76 -0.63
N PHE A 244 30.27 -46.42 -1.33
CA PHE A 244 30.05 -46.81 -2.73
C PHE A 244 30.01 -48.33 -2.90
N VAL A 245 29.37 -48.75 -4.00
CA VAL A 245 29.10 -50.14 -4.36
C VAL A 245 30.37 -50.82 -4.89
N GLY A 246 30.84 -51.85 -4.18
CA GLY A 246 31.78 -52.83 -4.71
C GLY A 246 31.06 -54.12 -5.10
N LEU A 247 30.94 -54.44 -6.40
CA LEU A 247 30.75 -55.82 -6.85
C LEU A 247 31.55 -56.09 -8.14
N PRO A 248 32.11 -57.30 -8.31
CA PRO A 248 32.94 -57.69 -9.46
C PRO A 248 32.17 -57.87 -10.80
N PHE A 249 30.89 -57.50 -10.87
CA PHE A 249 30.03 -57.76 -12.02
C PHE A 249 29.28 -56.51 -12.50
N GLY A 250 30.00 -55.58 -13.14
CA GLY A 250 29.48 -54.81 -14.28
C GLY A 250 28.21 -53.94 -14.12
N PHE A 251 27.88 -53.44 -12.92
CA PHE A 251 26.77 -52.47 -12.73
C PHE A 251 27.28 -51.11 -12.22
N SER A 252 26.50 -50.05 -12.48
CA SER A 252 26.81 -48.66 -12.12
C SER A 252 26.92 -48.45 -10.61
N GLY A 253 28.06 -47.95 -10.14
CA GLY A 253 28.25 -47.51 -8.75
C GLY A 253 27.72 -46.09 -8.52
N GLY A 254 27.24 -45.83 -7.32
CA GLY A 254 26.84 -44.49 -6.84
C GLY A 254 27.11 -44.36 -5.35
N GLY A 255 27.28 -43.13 -4.87
CA GLY A 255 27.52 -42.82 -3.45
C GLY A 255 26.60 -41.72 -2.94
N GLN A 256 26.51 -41.59 -1.62
CA GLN A 256 25.71 -40.59 -0.93
C GLN A 256 26.60 -39.66 -0.11
N VAL A 257 26.33 -38.36 -0.12
CA VAL A 257 27.01 -37.38 0.73
C VAL A 257 26.00 -36.76 1.68
N ASP A 258 26.29 -36.63 2.96
CA ASP A 258 25.38 -35.98 3.94
C ASP A 258 26.04 -34.75 4.57
N ARG A 259 25.23 -33.69 4.73
CA ARG A 259 25.61 -32.43 5.39
C ARG A 259 24.51 -32.06 6.37
N HIS A 260 24.89 -31.54 7.54
CA HIS A 260 24.08 -31.37 8.75
C HIS A 260 22.68 -30.70 8.60
N HIS A 261 22.30 -30.17 7.44
CA HIS A 261 21.03 -29.49 7.15
C HIS A 261 20.45 -29.71 5.73
N TRP A 262 20.98 -30.63 4.91
CA TRP A 262 20.63 -30.71 3.48
C TRP A 262 20.26 -32.12 3.02
N SER A 263 19.43 -32.21 1.97
CA SER A 263 19.07 -33.47 1.31
C SER A 263 20.29 -34.16 0.73
N VAL A 264 20.43 -35.47 1.00
CA VAL A 264 21.48 -36.37 0.51
C VAL A 264 21.58 -36.33 -1.02
N PRO A 265 22.61 -35.71 -1.61
CA PRO A 265 22.83 -35.74 -3.04
C PRO A 265 23.45 -37.09 -3.40
N THR A 266 22.89 -37.77 -4.40
CA THR A 266 23.50 -38.96 -4.97
C THR A 266 24.57 -38.55 -5.98
N LEU A 267 25.81 -38.91 -5.72
CA LEU A 267 26.88 -38.80 -6.72
C LEU A 267 26.79 -40.01 -7.64
N SER A 268 26.33 -39.80 -8.87
CA SER A 268 26.32 -40.82 -9.93
C SER A 268 27.19 -40.36 -11.10
N ILE A 269 28.27 -41.09 -11.39
CA ILE A 269 28.95 -40.93 -12.69
C ILE A 269 28.16 -41.77 -13.70
N LEU A 270 27.57 -41.11 -14.70
CA LEU A 270 26.82 -41.76 -15.79
C LEU A 270 27.73 -42.43 -16.85
N ASP A 271 29.04 -42.22 -16.78
CA ASP A 271 30.00 -42.83 -17.70
C ASP A 271 30.45 -44.20 -17.18
N SER A 272 29.64 -45.19 -17.54
CA SER A 272 29.94 -46.60 -17.47
C SER A 272 31.18 -46.93 -18.31
N PHE A 273 32.37 -46.91 -17.72
CA PHE A 273 33.54 -47.58 -18.27
C PHE A 273 33.67 -48.97 -17.64
N ASN A 274 33.30 -49.98 -18.43
CA ASN A 274 33.72 -51.39 -18.36
C ASN A 274 34.29 -51.89 -17.00
N GLY A 275 33.43 -52.10 -16.00
CA GLY A 275 33.73 -53.01 -14.88
C GLY A 275 34.70 -52.51 -13.80
N PHE A 276 34.83 -51.20 -13.58
CA PHE A 276 35.65 -50.64 -12.49
C PHE A 276 34.81 -50.29 -11.24
N GLU A 277 35.38 -50.48 -10.04
CA GLU A 277 34.69 -50.44 -8.74
C GLU A 277 34.66 -49.00 -8.16
N PHE A 278 33.85 -48.12 -8.76
CA PHE A 278 33.76 -46.72 -8.32
C PHE A 278 33.48 -46.57 -6.82
N GLY A 279 34.37 -45.88 -6.11
CA GLY A 279 34.30 -45.56 -4.68
C GLY A 279 34.71 -46.68 -3.72
N ARG A 280 35.53 -47.61 -4.21
CA ARG A 280 36.32 -48.53 -3.39
C ARG A 280 37.08 -47.85 -2.24
N SER A 281 37.52 -46.62 -2.46
CA SER A 281 38.14 -45.73 -1.45
C SER A 281 37.58 -44.32 -1.61
N VAL A 282 37.47 -43.61 -0.50
CA VAL A 282 36.84 -42.29 -0.43
C VAL A 282 37.58 -41.46 0.61
N GLU A 283 37.72 -40.17 0.32
CA GLU A 283 38.31 -39.21 1.23
C GLU A 283 37.70 -37.81 1.05
N ALA A 284 37.44 -37.12 2.14
CA ALA A 284 36.88 -35.78 2.19
C ALA A 284 37.84 -34.81 2.90
N ALA A 285 37.99 -33.61 2.36
CA ALA A 285 38.61 -32.52 3.11
C ALA A 285 38.12 -31.14 2.66
N GLY A 286 37.55 -30.40 3.60
CA GLY A 286 36.90 -29.13 3.32
C GLY A 286 35.91 -29.27 2.14
N PRO A 287 35.99 -28.44 1.08
CA PRO A 287 35.07 -28.51 -0.04
C PRO A 287 35.43 -29.62 -1.05
N PHE A 288 36.48 -30.40 -0.84
CA PHE A 288 36.94 -31.41 -1.79
C PHE A 288 36.55 -32.82 -1.37
N LEU A 289 36.16 -33.61 -2.36
CA LEU A 289 35.84 -35.02 -2.24
C LEU A 289 36.66 -35.79 -3.27
N LEU A 290 37.36 -36.82 -2.82
CA LEU A 290 38.01 -37.78 -3.69
C LEU A 290 37.39 -39.17 -3.60
N VAL A 291 37.31 -39.79 -4.77
CA VAL A 291 36.71 -41.12 -4.93
C VAL A 291 37.64 -41.96 -5.81
N GLY A 292 38.03 -43.14 -5.35
CA GLY A 292 38.88 -44.07 -6.08
C GLY A 292 38.09 -45.27 -6.61
N ASP A 293 38.39 -45.74 -7.82
CA ASP A 293 37.70 -46.90 -8.45
C ASP A 293 38.51 -48.21 -8.51
N GLY A 294 39.70 -48.23 -7.87
CA GLY A 294 40.65 -49.34 -7.98
C GLY A 294 41.68 -49.20 -9.11
N ILE A 295 41.54 -48.23 -10.02
CA ILE A 295 42.51 -47.93 -11.09
C ILE A 295 42.75 -46.41 -11.25
N SER A 296 41.71 -45.61 -11.06
CA SER A 296 41.69 -44.17 -11.23
C SER A 296 41.15 -43.50 -9.97
N SER A 297 41.55 -42.27 -9.74
CA SER A 297 40.96 -41.38 -8.75
C SER A 297 40.25 -40.21 -9.43
N TYR A 298 39.17 -39.75 -8.80
CA TYR A 298 38.31 -38.67 -9.26
C TYR A 298 38.26 -37.60 -8.18
N VAL A 299 38.41 -36.34 -8.60
CA VAL A 299 38.33 -35.18 -7.69
C VAL A 299 37.05 -34.41 -7.97
N PHE A 300 36.32 -34.14 -6.90
CA PHE A 300 35.12 -33.34 -6.88
C PHE A 300 35.33 -32.13 -5.98
N ARG A 301 34.81 -30.97 -6.38
CA ARG A 301 34.74 -29.78 -5.52
C ARG A 301 33.29 -29.40 -5.28
N GLN A 302 33.01 -28.98 -4.06
CA GLN A 302 31.70 -28.49 -3.68
C GLN A 302 31.38 -27.20 -4.45
N SER A 303 30.25 -27.18 -5.14
CA SER A 303 29.68 -26.01 -5.80
C SER A 303 29.02 -25.11 -4.74
N PRO A 304 29.39 -23.82 -4.67
CA PRO A 304 28.74 -22.88 -3.75
C PRO A 304 27.26 -22.59 -4.10
N SER A 305 26.80 -22.96 -5.31
CA SER A 305 25.61 -22.34 -5.93
C SER A 305 24.51 -23.31 -6.40
N SER A 306 24.67 -24.63 -6.29
CA SER A 306 23.70 -25.59 -6.87
C SER A 306 23.09 -26.56 -5.87
N LEU A 307 21.79 -26.34 -5.59
CA LEU A 307 20.92 -27.20 -4.76
C LEU A 307 20.76 -28.65 -5.27
N ASN A 308 21.05 -28.91 -6.55
CA ASN A 308 20.73 -30.19 -7.20
C ASN A 308 21.95 -31.06 -7.55
N ALA A 309 23.16 -30.52 -7.45
CA ALA A 309 24.41 -31.25 -7.60
C ALA A 309 25.47 -30.44 -6.84
N PRO A 310 25.69 -30.70 -5.55
CA PRO A 310 26.58 -29.88 -4.75
C PRO A 310 28.04 -30.18 -5.06
N PHE A 311 28.37 -31.18 -5.89
CA PHE A 311 29.74 -31.49 -6.27
C PHE A 311 29.91 -31.45 -7.79
N VAL A 312 30.93 -30.74 -8.25
CA VAL A 312 31.33 -30.65 -9.66
C VAL A 312 32.57 -31.52 -9.84
N HIS A 313 32.49 -32.46 -10.79
CA HIS A 313 33.66 -33.25 -11.19
C HIS A 313 34.71 -32.33 -11.83
N LEU A 314 35.89 -32.28 -11.24
CA LEU A 314 36.99 -31.43 -11.72
C LEU A 314 37.89 -32.17 -12.70
N GLN A 315 38.34 -33.39 -12.33
CA GLN A 315 39.35 -34.12 -13.08
C GLN A 315 39.40 -35.60 -12.68
N SER A 316 39.85 -36.44 -13.62
CA SER A 316 40.23 -37.85 -13.39
C SER A 316 41.74 -38.06 -13.55
N PHE A 317 42.30 -38.95 -12.74
CA PHE A 317 43.71 -39.34 -12.79
C PHE A 317 43.83 -40.85 -13.08
N PRO A 318 44.41 -41.25 -14.21
CA PRO A 318 44.75 -42.65 -14.45
C PRO A 318 45.96 -43.03 -13.59
N ALA A 319 45.86 -44.15 -12.85
CA ALA A 319 46.95 -44.84 -12.11
C ALA A 319 46.98 -44.74 -10.57
N SER A 320 45.83 -44.66 -9.89
CA SER A 320 45.80 -44.90 -8.45
C SER A 320 44.60 -45.75 -8.04
N SER A 321 44.88 -46.90 -7.42
CA SER A 321 43.85 -47.83 -6.96
C SER A 321 43.14 -47.41 -5.68
N GLU A 322 43.71 -46.44 -4.97
CA GLU A 322 43.27 -46.02 -3.65
C GLU A 322 43.47 -44.51 -3.51
N VAL A 323 42.40 -43.83 -3.10
CA VAL A 323 42.43 -42.44 -2.62
C VAL A 323 42.77 -42.50 -1.14
N THR A 324 43.71 -41.68 -0.69
CA THR A 324 44.08 -41.60 0.73
C THR A 324 44.03 -40.17 1.23
N HIS A 325 43.86 -40.04 2.55
CA HIS A 325 43.68 -38.85 3.39
C HIS A 325 44.07 -37.48 2.83
N ILE A 326 43.26 -36.47 3.13
CA ILE A 326 43.51 -35.07 2.79
C ILE A 326 43.42 -34.27 4.09
N SER A 327 44.47 -33.52 4.41
CA SER A 327 44.43 -32.51 5.46
C SER A 327 44.67 -31.16 4.80
N GLY A 328 43.74 -30.21 4.97
CA GLY A 328 43.89 -28.81 4.57
C GLY A 328 44.36 -28.56 3.12
N GLN A 329 43.60 -29.03 2.11
CA GLN A 329 43.85 -28.85 0.66
C GLN A 329 44.84 -29.82 -0.02
N THR A 330 45.35 -30.85 0.65
CA THR A 330 46.44 -31.71 0.11
C THR A 330 46.01 -33.15 -0.23
N VAL A 331 45.96 -33.51 -1.51
CA VAL A 331 45.53 -34.84 -1.96
C VAL A 331 46.68 -35.85 -2.07
N LEU A 332 46.48 -37.06 -1.53
CA LEU A 332 47.31 -38.22 -1.83
C LEU A 332 46.64 -39.13 -2.88
N SER A 333 47.34 -39.33 -3.99
CA SER A 333 47.12 -40.45 -4.90
C SER A 333 48.38 -41.30 -4.87
N GLY A 334 48.25 -42.63 -4.90
CA GLY A 334 49.32 -43.62 -4.67
C GLY A 334 50.63 -43.51 -5.48
N THR A 335 50.91 -42.42 -6.20
CA THR A 335 52.26 -42.04 -6.64
C THR A 335 52.60 -40.54 -6.73
N THR A 336 51.77 -39.54 -6.40
CA THR A 336 52.13 -38.10 -6.56
C THR A 336 51.28 -37.13 -5.72
N PHE A 337 51.86 -35.98 -5.30
CA PHE A 337 51.31 -34.95 -4.38
C PHE A 337 51.15 -33.57 -5.06
N HIS A 338 50.24 -32.69 -4.58
CA HIS A 338 50.05 -31.28 -5.02
C HIS A 338 49.58 -30.35 -3.86
N GLU A 339 49.96 -29.07 -3.89
CA GLU A 339 49.47 -27.98 -3.00
C GLU A 339 48.75 -26.88 -3.82
N LEU A 340 47.58 -26.44 -3.37
CA LEU A 340 46.64 -25.59 -4.12
C LEU A 340 46.71 -24.13 -3.66
N GLY A 341 47.40 -23.28 -4.43
CA GLY A 341 47.19 -21.84 -4.39
C GLY A 341 46.66 -21.34 -5.73
N LEU A 342 45.61 -20.54 -5.70
CA LEU A 342 45.03 -19.88 -6.87
C LEU A 342 45.97 -18.75 -7.34
N THR A 343 46.21 -18.70 -8.65
CA THR A 343 47.01 -17.62 -9.27
C THR A 343 46.19 -16.33 -9.43
N ASP A 344 46.86 -15.19 -9.59
CA ASP A 344 46.20 -13.89 -9.78
C ASP A 344 45.15 -13.95 -10.90
N GLY A 345 43.93 -13.50 -10.57
CA GLY A 345 42.77 -13.53 -11.46
C GLY A 345 41.93 -14.80 -11.42
N GLU A 346 42.29 -15.81 -10.61
CA GLU A 346 41.42 -16.95 -10.32
C GLU A 346 40.45 -16.66 -9.18
N ALA A 347 39.29 -17.33 -9.19
CA ALA A 347 38.22 -17.06 -8.23
C ALA A 347 38.46 -17.72 -6.87
N CYS A 348 38.47 -16.92 -5.80
CA CYS A 348 38.78 -17.29 -4.42
C CYS A 348 37.61 -17.05 -3.46
N GLY A 349 37.61 -17.72 -2.31
CA GLY A 349 36.65 -17.50 -1.21
C GLY A 349 37.26 -16.81 0.00
N LEU A 350 38.55 -17.02 0.28
CA LEU A 350 39.30 -16.44 1.40
C LEU A 350 40.73 -16.08 0.98
N ASP A 351 41.37 -15.15 1.71
CA ASP A 351 42.76 -14.74 1.48
C ASP A 351 43.76 -15.90 1.34
N PRO A 352 43.69 -16.98 2.14
CA PRO A 352 44.60 -18.12 2.02
C PRO A 352 44.42 -18.96 0.74
N ASP A 353 43.33 -18.77 -0.01
CA ASP A 353 43.14 -19.48 -1.27
C ASP A 353 44.10 -18.97 -2.36
N CYS A 354 44.63 -17.75 -2.21
CA CYS A 354 45.45 -17.06 -3.20
C CYS A 354 46.94 -17.19 -2.90
N LEU A 355 47.76 -17.43 -3.92
CA LEU A 355 49.23 -17.41 -3.82
C LEU A 355 49.77 -16.07 -3.31
N SER A 356 49.09 -14.98 -3.64
CA SER A 356 49.38 -13.64 -3.16
C SER A 356 48.97 -13.40 -1.70
N GLY A 357 48.12 -14.27 -1.14
CA GLY A 357 47.49 -14.07 0.16
C GLY A 357 46.40 -13.00 0.18
N HIS A 358 45.87 -12.61 -0.99
CA HIS A 358 44.91 -11.50 -1.13
C HIS A 358 43.72 -11.92 -1.98
N CYS A 359 42.59 -12.22 -1.35
CA CYS A 359 41.32 -12.49 -2.01
C CYS A 359 40.40 -11.26 -1.91
N VAL A 360 40.27 -10.52 -3.01
CA VAL A 360 39.44 -9.30 -3.04
C VAL A 360 38.41 -9.46 -4.15
N ASP A 361 37.14 -9.18 -3.82
CA ASP A 361 35.99 -9.33 -4.74
C ASP A 361 35.84 -10.75 -5.33
N GLY A 362 36.30 -11.75 -4.60
CA GLY A 362 36.24 -13.15 -5.02
C GLY A 362 37.28 -13.53 -6.06
N TYR A 363 38.32 -12.72 -6.26
CA TYR A 363 39.46 -13.03 -7.13
C TYR A 363 40.80 -12.78 -6.43
N CYS A 364 41.81 -13.59 -6.78
CA CYS A 364 43.16 -13.40 -6.26
C CYS A 364 43.82 -12.18 -6.86
N CYS A 365 44.24 -11.24 -6.01
CA CYS A 365 44.91 -10.00 -6.40
C CYS A 365 46.43 -10.11 -6.34
N ASP A 366 47.13 -9.40 -7.22
CA ASP A 366 48.58 -9.23 -7.22
C ASP A 366 49.12 -8.54 -5.95
N VAL A 367 48.34 -7.63 -5.36
CA VAL A 367 48.65 -6.91 -4.11
C VAL A 367 47.41 -6.73 -3.24
N ALA A 368 47.61 -6.42 -1.96
CA ALA A 368 46.52 -6.07 -1.05
C ALA A 368 45.81 -4.78 -1.52
N CYS A 369 44.53 -4.89 -1.89
CA CYS A 369 43.66 -3.73 -2.04
C CYS A 369 43.26 -3.20 -0.66
N THR A 370 43.74 -2.00 -0.32
CA THR A 370 43.54 -1.41 1.02
C THR A 370 42.47 -0.34 1.03
N GLY A 371 42.13 0.20 -0.15
CA GLY A 371 41.07 1.17 -0.32
C GLY A 371 39.72 0.52 -0.64
N ALA A 372 38.64 1.03 -0.05
CA ALA A 372 37.29 0.55 -0.35
C ALA A 372 36.84 0.83 -1.80
N CYS A 373 37.57 1.69 -2.54
CA CYS A 373 37.36 1.94 -3.97
C CYS A 373 38.35 1.18 -4.85
N GLU A 374 38.92 0.08 -4.37
CA GLU A 374 39.78 -0.82 -5.16
C GLU A 374 39.06 -2.15 -5.42
N ARG A 375 39.43 -2.83 -6.52
CA ARG A 375 38.89 -4.13 -6.92
C ARG A 375 39.88 -4.95 -7.75
N CYS A 376 39.62 -6.26 -7.85
CA CYS A 376 40.39 -7.21 -8.65
C CYS A 376 39.58 -8.04 -9.66
N ASP A 377 38.27 -7.83 -9.72
CA ASP A 377 37.35 -8.49 -10.64
C ASP A 377 37.17 -7.72 -11.98
N ALA A 378 38.02 -6.71 -12.24
CA ALA A 378 37.90 -5.83 -13.40
C ALA A 378 38.17 -6.57 -14.73
N THR A 379 37.17 -6.62 -15.61
CA THR A 379 37.29 -7.21 -16.96
C THR A 379 38.43 -6.57 -17.76
N GLY A 380 39.45 -7.36 -18.11
CA GLY A 380 40.63 -6.91 -18.86
C GLY A 380 41.87 -6.62 -17.99
N SER A 381 41.72 -6.63 -16.66
CA SER A 381 42.81 -6.51 -15.67
C SER A 381 42.52 -7.40 -14.46
N LEU A 382 42.00 -8.60 -14.71
CA LEU A 382 41.58 -9.55 -13.68
C LEU A 382 42.80 -9.95 -12.83
N GLY A 383 42.65 -9.88 -11.52
CA GLY A 383 43.74 -10.13 -10.57
C GLY A 383 44.72 -8.98 -10.36
N VAL A 384 44.49 -7.81 -10.96
CA VAL A 384 45.29 -6.59 -10.70
C VAL A 384 44.47 -5.63 -9.85
N CYS A 385 44.98 -5.26 -8.69
CA CYS A 385 44.33 -4.30 -7.81
C CYS A 385 44.25 -2.92 -8.49
N SER A 386 43.02 -2.47 -8.79
CA SER A 386 42.77 -1.26 -9.56
C SER A 386 41.57 -0.47 -9.02
N PRO A 387 41.52 0.86 -9.23
CA PRO A 387 40.37 1.66 -8.81
C PRO A 387 39.07 1.16 -9.45
N ARG A 388 38.01 1.15 -8.64
CA ARG A 388 36.63 0.96 -9.11
C ARG A 388 36.22 2.10 -10.04
N GLY A 389 35.16 1.86 -10.80
CA GLY A 389 34.60 2.91 -11.68
C GLY A 389 34.09 4.10 -10.87
N VAL A 390 34.14 5.30 -11.46
CA VAL A 390 33.52 6.49 -10.86
C VAL A 390 32.03 6.23 -10.65
N GLY A 391 31.52 6.47 -9.44
CA GLY A 391 30.14 6.20 -9.06
C GLY A 391 29.89 4.83 -8.43
N ASP A 392 30.93 4.01 -8.21
CA ASP A 392 30.80 2.72 -7.53
C ASP A 392 30.55 2.92 -6.01
N PRO A 393 29.68 2.12 -5.35
CA PRO A 393 29.43 2.21 -3.91
C PRO A 393 30.64 1.90 -3.01
N GLY A 394 31.69 1.28 -3.55
CA GLY A 394 32.83 0.78 -2.77
C GLY A 394 32.50 -0.50 -2.00
N SER A 395 33.55 -1.20 -1.55
CA SER A 395 33.46 -2.46 -0.80
C SER A 395 34.30 -2.37 0.49
N PRO A 396 33.72 -2.52 1.70
CA PRO A 396 32.33 -2.88 1.98
C PRO A 396 31.31 -1.76 1.72
N SER A 397 31.69 -0.48 1.83
CA SER A 397 30.91 0.69 1.37
C SER A 397 31.69 2.00 1.56
N CYS A 398 31.49 2.97 0.67
CA CYS A 398 31.90 4.37 0.82
C CYS A 398 30.78 5.31 1.26
N ALA A 399 29.58 4.78 1.61
CA ALA A 399 28.44 5.59 2.01
C ALA A 399 28.81 6.59 3.12
N PRO A 400 28.45 7.89 2.99
CA PRO A 400 27.48 8.44 2.04
C PRO A 400 28.05 8.88 0.67
N TYR A 401 29.32 8.61 0.37
CA TYR A 401 30.00 8.99 -0.88
C TYR A 401 30.09 7.80 -1.87
N LEU A 402 30.29 8.10 -3.14
CA LEU A 402 30.61 7.12 -4.19
C LEU A 402 32.07 7.26 -4.62
N CYS A 403 32.65 6.18 -5.13
CA CYS A 403 34.03 6.13 -5.57
C CYS A 403 34.33 7.15 -6.67
N GLY A 404 35.50 7.79 -6.54
CA GLY A 404 36.03 8.74 -7.53
C GLY A 404 37.01 8.05 -8.49
N THR A 405 38.06 8.78 -8.87
CA THR A 405 39.16 8.26 -9.70
C THR A 405 40.33 7.68 -8.87
N THR A 406 40.20 7.73 -7.54
CA THR A 406 41.20 7.24 -6.56
C THR A 406 40.75 5.93 -5.92
N GLY A 407 41.69 5.14 -5.39
CA GLY A 407 41.39 3.90 -4.65
C GLY A 407 40.75 4.12 -3.26
N GLU A 408 40.75 5.35 -2.74
CA GLU A 408 40.14 5.72 -1.46
C GLU A 408 38.75 6.36 -1.64
N CYS A 409 37.87 6.20 -0.63
CA CYS A 409 36.57 6.87 -0.60
C CYS A 409 36.74 8.40 -0.54
N PRO A 410 36.03 9.18 -1.38
CA PRO A 410 36.04 10.63 -1.28
C PRO A 410 35.44 11.11 0.04
N GLY A 411 35.96 12.24 0.57
CA GLY A 411 35.37 12.93 1.73
C GLY A 411 34.54 14.17 1.36
N GLN A 412 34.40 14.45 0.06
CA GLN A 412 33.67 15.59 -0.49
C GLN A 412 32.98 15.19 -1.79
N CYS A 413 31.84 15.82 -2.07
CA CYS A 413 31.11 15.66 -3.33
C CYS A 413 31.20 16.95 -4.16
N ALA A 414 31.27 16.82 -5.49
CA ALA A 414 31.19 17.96 -6.41
C ALA A 414 29.76 18.17 -6.96
N ASN A 415 28.99 17.10 -7.04
CA ASN A 415 27.61 17.04 -7.49
C ASN A 415 26.97 15.75 -6.95
N ASP A 416 25.66 15.56 -7.19
CA ASP A 416 24.88 14.43 -6.66
C ASP A 416 25.38 13.07 -7.14
N GLY A 417 26.06 13.00 -8.29
CA GLY A 417 26.68 11.76 -8.79
C GLY A 417 27.85 11.26 -7.95
N GLY A 418 28.32 12.05 -6.97
CA GLY A 418 29.31 11.63 -5.98
C GLY A 418 28.71 11.10 -4.67
N CYS A 419 27.38 11.05 -4.54
CA CYS A 419 26.70 10.62 -3.32
C CYS A 419 25.98 9.28 -3.51
N ALA A 420 26.05 8.44 -2.48
CA ALA A 420 25.41 7.13 -2.50
C ALA A 420 23.87 7.28 -2.56
N PRO A 421 23.13 6.27 -3.07
CA PRO A 421 21.67 6.30 -3.11
C PRO A 421 21.06 6.69 -1.76
N GLY A 422 20.13 7.64 -1.78
CA GLY A 422 19.53 8.21 -0.56
C GLY A 422 20.30 9.41 0.03
N SER A 423 21.33 9.91 -0.64
CA SER A 423 22.05 11.14 -0.28
C SER A 423 22.25 12.04 -1.50
N PHE A 424 22.36 13.36 -1.28
CA PHE A 424 22.64 14.35 -2.33
C PHE A 424 23.73 15.31 -1.90
N CYS A 425 24.31 16.02 -2.86
CA CYS A 425 25.44 16.90 -2.60
C CYS A 425 24.99 18.30 -2.19
N SER A 426 25.27 18.68 -0.94
CA SER A 426 24.99 20.01 -0.42
C SER A 426 26.22 20.58 0.31
N GLY A 427 26.72 21.73 -0.16
CA GLY A 427 27.90 22.37 0.46
C GLY A 427 29.18 21.54 0.40
N GLY A 428 29.30 20.62 -0.57
CA GLY A 428 30.44 19.71 -0.70
C GLY A 428 30.36 18.46 0.19
N GLN A 429 29.24 18.25 0.90
CA GLN A 429 29.00 17.07 1.71
C GLN A 429 27.80 16.29 1.18
N CYS A 430 27.89 14.95 1.20
CA CYS A 430 26.73 14.11 0.95
C CYS A 430 25.85 14.10 2.19
N VAL A 431 24.68 14.72 2.07
CA VAL A 431 23.67 14.78 3.13
C VAL A 431 22.51 13.84 2.78
N PRO A 432 21.85 13.21 3.77
CA PRO A 432 20.70 12.35 3.52
C PRO A 432 19.58 13.09 2.79
N GLN A 433 18.92 12.42 1.86
CA GLN A 433 17.71 12.93 1.22
C GLN A 433 16.53 12.85 2.20
N ALA A 434 15.74 13.91 2.21
CA ALA A 434 14.55 14.05 3.02
C ALA A 434 13.43 13.11 2.53
N GLN A 435 12.63 12.60 3.48
CA GLN A 435 11.49 11.73 3.22
C GLN A 435 10.23 12.54 2.91
N PRO A 436 9.17 11.92 2.34
CA PRO A 436 7.93 12.64 2.07
C PRO A 436 7.37 13.37 3.30
N GLY A 437 7.08 14.67 3.14
CA GLY A 437 6.56 15.56 4.19
C GLY A 437 7.62 16.34 4.98
N GLU A 438 8.91 16.15 4.68
CA GLU A 438 10.02 16.94 5.22
C GLU A 438 10.37 18.14 4.33
N PRO A 439 10.92 19.23 4.89
CA PRO A 439 11.26 20.43 4.13
C PRO A 439 12.40 20.20 3.15
N CYS A 440 12.28 20.83 1.97
CA CYS A 440 13.27 20.76 0.91
C CYS A 440 13.50 22.14 0.27
N SER A 441 14.68 22.31 -0.33
CA SER A 441 15.07 23.51 -1.08
C SER A 441 15.23 23.25 -2.58
N GLY A 442 15.01 22.02 -3.03
CA GLY A 442 15.13 21.58 -4.42
C GLY A 442 14.92 20.07 -4.55
N ASP A 443 14.58 19.62 -5.77
CA ASP A 443 14.20 18.23 -6.08
C ASP A 443 15.23 17.18 -5.65
N ASN A 444 16.52 17.50 -5.79
CA ASN A 444 17.60 16.60 -5.43
C ASN A 444 17.69 16.32 -3.93
N GLY A 445 17.11 17.20 -3.09
CA GLY A 445 17.02 17.01 -1.66
C GLY A 445 16.02 15.95 -1.21
N CYS A 446 15.13 15.50 -2.10
CA CYS A 446 14.06 14.57 -1.79
C CYS A 446 14.37 13.17 -2.29
N GLY A 447 14.11 12.13 -1.47
CA GLY A 447 14.30 10.74 -1.88
C GLY A 447 13.41 10.32 -3.05
N SER A 448 12.30 11.03 -3.23
CA SER A 448 11.37 10.92 -4.36
C SER A 448 11.82 11.69 -5.61
N GLY A 449 12.77 12.62 -5.49
CA GLY A 449 13.15 13.54 -6.56
C GLY A 449 12.14 14.66 -6.82
N HIS A 450 11.21 14.91 -5.89
CA HIS A 450 10.14 15.91 -6.06
C HIS A 450 10.06 16.82 -4.83
N CYS A 451 10.53 18.05 -4.98
CA CYS A 451 10.38 19.11 -4.01
C CYS A 451 9.28 20.06 -4.49
N VAL A 452 8.09 19.90 -3.93
CA VAL A 452 6.89 20.64 -4.32
C VAL A 452 6.40 21.41 -3.10
N ASP A 453 6.12 22.70 -3.26
CA ASP A 453 5.65 23.60 -2.18
C ASP A 453 6.59 23.64 -0.95
N GLY A 454 7.89 23.43 -1.19
CA GLY A 454 8.92 23.42 -0.13
C GLY A 454 8.92 22.16 0.73
N LEU A 455 8.15 21.12 0.37
CA LEU A 455 8.14 19.80 1.00
C LEU A 455 8.49 18.70 0.00
N CYS A 456 9.13 17.65 0.49
CA CYS A 456 9.36 16.46 -0.32
C CYS A 456 8.05 15.72 -0.57
N CYS A 457 7.72 15.53 -1.83
CA CYS A 457 6.48 14.88 -2.23
C CYS A 457 6.71 13.46 -2.72
N ALA A 458 5.82 12.52 -2.41
CA ALA A 458 5.96 11.12 -2.82
C ALA A 458 5.99 10.93 -4.36
N SER A 459 5.41 11.85 -5.11
CA SER A 459 5.41 11.90 -6.58
C SER A 459 5.40 13.36 -7.06
N ALA A 460 5.70 13.60 -8.34
CA ALA A 460 5.42 14.90 -8.95
C ALA A 460 3.92 15.19 -8.89
N CYS A 461 3.53 16.40 -8.47
CA CYS A 461 2.14 16.83 -8.53
C CYS A 461 1.84 17.18 -9.99
N GLY A 462 0.96 16.39 -10.60
CA GLY A 462 0.68 16.43 -12.03
C GLY A 462 -0.58 17.23 -12.36
N GLY A 463 -1.46 17.43 -11.38
CA GLY A 463 -2.65 18.26 -11.50
C GLY A 463 -2.35 19.74 -11.24
N THR A 464 -3.08 20.62 -11.93
CA THR A 464 -3.01 22.08 -11.78
C THR A 464 -3.55 22.62 -10.45
N CYS A 465 -4.14 21.78 -9.61
CA CYS A 465 -4.74 22.16 -8.33
C CYS A 465 -4.38 21.12 -7.26
N GLU A 466 -3.12 20.68 -7.28
CA GLU A 466 -2.56 19.73 -6.34
C GLU A 466 -1.34 20.35 -5.67
N ALA A 467 -1.32 20.29 -4.34
CA ALA A 467 -0.18 20.75 -3.54
C ALA A 467 0.31 19.64 -2.62
N CYS A 468 1.56 19.75 -2.18
CA CYS A 468 2.19 18.76 -1.31
C CYS A 468 2.25 19.17 0.17
N ASP A 469 1.91 20.41 0.47
CA ASP A 469 1.85 21.00 1.81
C ASP A 469 0.43 21.14 2.35
N VAL A 470 -0.56 20.52 1.69
CA VAL A 470 -1.95 20.51 2.16
C VAL A 470 -2.03 19.93 3.56
N ALA A 471 -2.63 20.69 4.48
CA ALA A 471 -2.77 20.31 5.88
C ALA A 471 -3.43 18.92 6.03
N GLY A 472 -2.76 18.02 6.76
CA GLY A 472 -3.20 16.64 6.95
C GLY A 472 -2.77 15.64 5.85
N HIS A 473 -2.19 16.12 4.75
CA HIS A 473 -1.72 15.31 3.62
C HIS A 473 -0.26 15.62 3.23
N ALA A 474 0.50 16.26 4.12
CA ALA A 474 1.89 16.65 3.89
C ALA A 474 2.74 15.48 3.35
N GLY A 475 3.41 15.69 2.23
CA GLY A 475 4.23 14.69 1.55
C GLY A 475 3.51 13.84 0.50
N THR A 476 2.21 14.03 0.30
CA THR A 476 1.43 13.40 -0.78
C THR A 476 0.75 14.47 -1.60
N CYS A 477 0.85 14.40 -2.93
CA CYS A 477 0.10 15.31 -3.80
C CYS A 477 -1.39 15.13 -3.53
N TRP A 478 -2.02 16.21 -3.11
CA TRP A 478 -3.41 16.21 -2.69
C TRP A 478 -4.13 17.42 -3.27
N PRO A 479 -5.41 17.28 -3.66
CA PRO A 479 -6.18 18.41 -4.15
C PRO A 479 -6.18 19.58 -3.16
N VAL A 480 -5.83 20.76 -3.65
CA VAL A 480 -5.91 22.03 -2.90
C VAL A 480 -7.36 22.25 -2.48
N PRO A 481 -7.63 22.69 -1.23
CA PRO A 481 -8.99 22.95 -0.76
C PRO A 481 -9.79 23.87 -1.69
N ALA A 482 -11.09 23.58 -1.81
CA ALA A 482 -12.01 24.34 -2.65
C ALA A 482 -12.00 25.84 -2.32
N GLY A 483 -11.95 26.69 -3.35
CA GLY A 483 -11.95 28.16 -3.22
C GLY A 483 -10.60 28.79 -2.90
N THR A 484 -9.50 28.04 -3.00
CA THR A 484 -8.14 28.57 -2.79
C THR A 484 -7.24 28.27 -3.98
N ASP A 485 -6.27 29.14 -4.22
CA ASP A 485 -5.17 28.98 -5.20
C ASP A 485 -3.85 29.52 -4.60
N PRO A 486 -3.23 28.81 -3.64
CA PRO A 486 -2.09 29.33 -2.89
C PRO A 486 -0.80 29.46 -3.71
N ALA A 487 -0.59 28.61 -4.71
CA ALA A 487 0.61 28.61 -5.54
C ALA A 487 0.38 29.24 -6.93
N ALA A 488 -0.79 29.86 -7.15
CA ALA A 488 -1.16 30.58 -8.36
C ALA A 488 -1.07 29.69 -9.60
N GLU A 489 -1.53 28.45 -9.47
CA GLU A 489 -1.51 27.45 -10.53
C GLU A 489 -2.67 27.63 -11.52
N CYS A 490 -3.74 28.31 -11.10
CA CYS A 490 -4.85 28.66 -11.97
C CYS A 490 -4.57 29.94 -12.76
N VAL A 491 -5.18 30.04 -13.93
CA VAL A 491 -4.97 31.21 -14.82
C VAL A 491 -5.90 32.33 -14.39
N GLY A 492 -5.33 33.48 -14.03
CA GLY A 492 -6.12 34.65 -13.67
C GLY A 492 -6.62 34.59 -12.23
N ASP A 493 -7.93 34.78 -12.02
CA ASP A 493 -8.58 34.78 -10.70
C ASP A 493 -9.36 33.47 -10.44
N ASP A 494 -9.15 32.44 -11.27
CA ASP A 494 -9.71 31.10 -11.07
C ASP A 494 -9.18 30.47 -9.76
N VAL A 495 -9.96 29.55 -9.19
CA VAL A 495 -9.67 28.87 -7.92
C VAL A 495 -9.83 27.36 -8.05
N CYS A 496 -9.24 26.59 -7.13
CA CYS A 496 -9.39 25.14 -7.14
C CYS A 496 -10.76 24.69 -6.63
N ASN A 497 -11.33 23.64 -7.22
CA ASN A 497 -12.62 23.07 -6.81
C ASN A 497 -12.55 21.98 -5.73
N GLY A 498 -11.38 21.71 -5.15
CA GLY A 498 -11.17 20.61 -4.21
C GLY A 498 -10.99 19.22 -4.85
N ASN A 499 -11.12 19.11 -6.17
CA ASN A 499 -10.94 17.87 -6.94
C ASN A 499 -9.79 17.97 -7.96
N GLY A 500 -8.90 18.96 -7.82
CA GLY A 500 -7.74 19.13 -8.70
C GLY A 500 -8.04 19.82 -10.04
N VAL A 501 -9.15 20.58 -10.14
CA VAL A 501 -9.51 21.35 -11.34
C VAL A 501 -9.68 22.83 -10.99
N CYS A 502 -9.09 23.70 -11.80
CA CYS A 502 -9.34 25.15 -11.77
C CYS A 502 -10.73 25.45 -12.30
N VAL A 503 -11.50 26.21 -11.53
CA VAL A 503 -12.83 26.68 -11.84
C VAL A 503 -12.92 28.15 -11.46
N SER A 504 -13.79 28.91 -12.11
CA SER A 504 -13.97 30.31 -11.81
C SER A 504 -14.63 30.49 -10.45
N ALA A 505 -14.10 31.43 -9.67
CA ALA A 505 -14.66 31.83 -8.39
C ALA A 505 -16.03 32.52 -8.54
N ASP A 506 -16.81 32.59 -7.46
CA ASP A 506 -18.07 33.33 -7.48
C ASP A 506 -17.82 34.80 -7.86
N GLY A 507 -18.65 35.33 -8.78
CA GLY A 507 -18.54 36.68 -9.34
C GLY A 507 -17.70 36.78 -10.63
N GLN A 508 -17.15 35.68 -11.10
CA GLN A 508 -16.47 35.59 -12.40
C GLN A 508 -17.45 35.25 -13.53
N ILE A 509 -17.06 35.54 -14.78
CA ILE A 509 -17.87 35.23 -15.97
C ILE A 509 -17.81 33.73 -16.26
N CYS A 510 -18.97 33.11 -16.53
CA CYS A 510 -19.09 31.70 -16.87
C CYS A 510 -19.89 31.47 -18.16
N ALA A 511 -19.64 30.34 -18.83
CA ALA A 511 -20.42 29.88 -19.97
C ALA A 511 -21.39 28.76 -19.59
N GLY A 512 -21.12 28.02 -18.51
CA GLY A 512 -22.04 27.03 -17.96
C GLY A 512 -21.72 26.61 -16.52
N PRO A 513 -22.59 25.79 -15.91
CA PRO A 513 -22.49 25.40 -14.49
C PRO A 513 -21.17 24.74 -14.07
N ALA A 514 -20.50 24.04 -15.00
CA ALA A 514 -19.26 23.35 -14.72
C ALA A 514 -18.04 24.30 -14.57
N ASP A 515 -18.18 25.54 -15.03
CA ASP A 515 -17.12 26.54 -14.95
C ASP A 515 -17.01 27.13 -13.54
N CYS A 516 -18.07 27.02 -12.72
CA CYS A 516 -18.19 27.70 -11.43
C CYS A 516 -17.88 26.80 -10.24
N LEU A 517 -17.19 27.34 -9.24
CA LEU A 517 -16.91 26.64 -7.98
C LEU A 517 -18.18 26.13 -7.29
N SER A 518 -19.22 26.96 -7.26
CA SER A 518 -20.54 26.65 -6.71
C SER A 518 -21.32 25.63 -7.55
N GLY A 519 -20.94 25.42 -8.81
CA GLY A 519 -21.74 24.67 -9.78
C GLY A 519 -22.94 25.45 -10.33
N HIS A 520 -23.01 26.77 -10.12
CA HIS A 520 -24.12 27.61 -10.54
C HIS A 520 -23.63 28.75 -11.43
N CYS A 521 -23.99 28.68 -12.71
CA CYS A 521 -23.76 29.75 -13.68
C CYS A 521 -25.11 30.38 -14.02
N VAL A 522 -25.36 31.57 -13.49
CA VAL A 522 -26.61 32.32 -13.66
C VAL A 522 -26.27 33.70 -14.21
N ASP A 523 -27.02 34.16 -15.22
CA ASP A 523 -26.82 35.45 -15.90
C ASP A 523 -25.40 35.69 -16.47
N GLY A 524 -24.68 34.60 -16.76
CA GLY A 524 -23.31 34.63 -17.26
C GLY A 524 -22.24 34.85 -16.17
N PHE A 525 -22.61 34.77 -14.89
CA PHE A 525 -21.70 34.88 -13.75
C PHE A 525 -21.82 33.67 -12.81
N CYS A 526 -20.72 33.31 -12.13
CA CYS A 526 -20.70 32.25 -11.13
C CYS A 526 -21.34 32.71 -9.82
N CYS A 527 -22.36 31.99 -9.37
CA CYS A 527 -23.20 32.40 -8.24
C CYS A 527 -23.02 31.48 -7.04
N ASP A 528 -23.05 32.01 -5.83
CA ASP A 528 -22.98 31.22 -4.60
C ASP A 528 -24.11 30.16 -4.49
N GLU A 529 -25.25 30.39 -5.14
CA GLU A 529 -26.36 29.43 -5.25
C GLU A 529 -27.10 29.46 -6.61
N SER A 530 -28.10 28.60 -6.79
CA SER A 530 -28.73 28.34 -8.09
C SER A 530 -29.69 29.40 -8.61
N CYS A 531 -29.91 30.51 -7.88
CA CYS A 531 -30.88 31.58 -8.17
C CYS A 531 -32.16 31.09 -8.86
N ALA A 532 -32.93 30.29 -8.14
CA ALA A 532 -34.13 29.64 -8.68
C ALA A 532 -35.40 30.50 -8.50
N GLY A 533 -35.29 31.64 -7.82
CA GLY A 533 -36.39 32.60 -7.64
C GLY A 533 -36.68 33.40 -8.91
N LEU A 534 -37.91 33.90 -8.99
CA LEU A 534 -38.25 34.95 -9.94
C LEU A 534 -37.57 36.25 -9.47
N CYS A 535 -37.05 37.06 -10.39
CA CYS A 535 -36.38 38.32 -10.05
C CYS A 535 -35.11 38.20 -9.21
N GLU A 536 -34.39 37.09 -9.31
CA GLU A 536 -33.05 36.93 -8.73
C GLU A 536 -32.02 37.00 -9.84
N ALA A 537 -30.92 37.72 -9.59
CA ALA A 537 -29.81 37.79 -10.52
C ALA A 537 -28.48 37.78 -9.80
N CYS A 538 -27.44 37.51 -10.57
CA CYS A 538 -26.09 37.29 -10.05
C CYS A 538 -25.02 38.17 -10.72
N ASN A 539 -25.43 38.91 -11.75
CA ASN A 539 -24.63 39.92 -12.44
C ASN A 539 -24.90 41.35 -11.92
N ILE A 540 -25.35 41.48 -10.66
CA ILE A 540 -25.69 42.77 -10.05
C ILE A 540 -24.40 43.52 -9.68
N GLY A 541 -24.20 44.69 -10.28
CA GLY A 541 -23.01 45.51 -10.10
C GLY A 541 -22.69 45.82 -8.63
N GLY A 542 -21.51 45.39 -8.15
CA GLY A 542 -21.03 45.59 -6.78
C GLY A 542 -21.32 44.45 -5.80
N ILE A 543 -22.12 43.45 -6.20
CA ILE A 543 -22.34 42.18 -5.46
C ILE A 543 -22.29 40.99 -6.42
N GLU A 544 -21.46 41.08 -7.47
CA GLU A 544 -21.32 40.02 -8.48
C GLU A 544 -21.00 38.68 -7.82
N GLY A 545 -21.74 37.64 -8.20
CA GLY A 545 -21.58 36.29 -7.66
C GLY A 545 -22.39 35.96 -6.41
N ILE A 546 -23.12 36.92 -5.85
CA ILE A 546 -24.10 36.68 -4.79
C ILE A 546 -25.48 36.66 -5.42
N CYS A 547 -26.21 35.57 -5.21
CA CYS A 547 -27.61 35.50 -5.60
C CYS A 547 -28.45 36.49 -4.79
N ALA A 548 -29.00 37.50 -5.45
CA ALA A 548 -29.80 38.52 -4.78
C ALA A 548 -30.97 39.00 -5.65
N PRO A 549 -32.03 39.54 -5.04
CA PRO A 549 -33.11 40.18 -5.77
C PRO A 549 -32.62 41.32 -6.68
N LEU A 550 -33.13 41.38 -7.91
CA LEU A 550 -32.95 42.50 -8.83
C LEU A 550 -33.49 43.81 -8.20
N HIS A 551 -32.91 44.94 -8.58
CA HIS A 551 -33.37 46.25 -8.09
C HIS A 551 -34.82 46.52 -8.53
N THR A 552 -35.55 47.29 -7.72
CA THR A 552 -36.95 47.64 -7.99
C THR A 552 -37.10 48.31 -9.36
N GLY A 553 -37.94 47.76 -10.22
CA GLY A 553 -38.23 48.28 -11.56
C GLY A 553 -37.38 47.70 -12.70
N ASP A 554 -36.38 46.86 -12.40
CA ASP A 554 -35.59 46.18 -13.42
C ASP A 554 -36.19 44.80 -13.78
N ASP A 555 -36.18 44.46 -15.08
CA ASP A 555 -36.52 43.12 -15.61
C ASP A 555 -35.62 42.80 -16.83
N PRO A 556 -34.29 42.63 -16.61
CA PRO A 556 -33.32 42.60 -17.70
C PRO A 556 -33.41 41.36 -18.59
N ALA A 557 -34.01 40.26 -18.12
CA ALA A 557 -34.14 39.02 -18.90
C ALA A 557 -35.61 38.62 -19.17
N GLU A 558 -36.55 39.57 -19.06
CA GLU A 558 -37.99 39.36 -19.26
C GLU A 558 -38.53 38.18 -18.42
N GLU A 559 -38.07 38.07 -17.17
CA GLU A 559 -38.52 37.05 -16.23
C GLU A 559 -39.97 37.27 -15.79
N CYS A 560 -40.43 38.53 -15.84
CA CYS A 560 -41.80 38.91 -15.55
C CYS A 560 -42.62 39.06 -16.84
N ALA A 561 -43.68 38.27 -16.97
CA ALA A 561 -44.50 38.27 -18.19
C ALA A 561 -45.19 39.61 -18.49
N ASP A 562 -45.62 40.35 -17.46
CA ASP A 562 -46.40 41.59 -17.58
C ASP A 562 -45.99 42.65 -16.52
N GLY A 563 -44.70 42.76 -16.16
CA GLY A 563 -44.29 43.61 -15.03
C GLY A 563 -42.78 43.76 -14.80
N ALA A 564 -42.39 44.22 -13.62
CA ALA A 564 -40.99 44.37 -13.21
C ALA A 564 -40.77 43.88 -11.76
N CYS A 565 -39.50 43.66 -11.40
CA CYS A 565 -39.14 43.16 -10.09
C CYS A 565 -39.34 44.21 -8.99
N ASN A 566 -39.87 43.81 -7.83
CA ASN A 566 -40.16 44.73 -6.72
C ASN A 566 -38.96 44.99 -5.77
N GLY A 567 -37.79 44.41 -6.02
CA GLY A 567 -36.66 44.46 -5.08
C GLY A 567 -36.71 43.43 -3.94
N ALA A 568 -37.77 42.63 -3.87
CA ALA A 568 -37.96 41.56 -2.88
C ALA A 568 -38.08 40.16 -3.52
N GLY A 569 -37.72 40.02 -4.80
CA GLY A 569 -37.77 38.74 -5.52
C GLY A 569 -39.17 38.35 -5.99
N GLN A 570 -40.04 39.33 -6.26
CA GLN A 570 -41.38 39.10 -6.81
C GLN A 570 -41.64 39.98 -8.03
N CYS A 571 -42.35 39.42 -9.01
CA CYS A 571 -42.88 40.17 -10.15
C CYS A 571 -44.14 40.93 -9.74
N GLU A 572 -44.14 42.24 -9.95
CA GLU A 572 -45.30 43.11 -9.79
C GLU A 572 -45.62 43.81 -11.11
N LEU A 573 -46.90 44.10 -11.34
CA LEU A 573 -47.42 44.73 -12.54
C LEU A 573 -46.87 46.16 -12.69
N GLY A 574 -46.46 46.49 -13.92
CA GLY A 574 -45.98 47.82 -14.28
C GLY A 574 -47.11 48.84 -14.41
N LEU A 575 -46.76 50.12 -14.58
CA LEU A 575 -47.75 51.19 -14.77
C LEU A 575 -48.63 50.95 -16.01
N GLY A 576 -49.94 51.08 -15.86
CA GLY A 576 -50.95 50.93 -16.91
C GLY A 576 -51.48 49.51 -17.08
N GLU A 577 -50.88 48.51 -16.42
CA GLU A 577 -51.37 47.13 -16.46
C GLU A 577 -52.66 46.94 -15.65
N PRO A 578 -53.57 46.06 -16.08
CA PRO A 578 -54.86 45.89 -15.44
C PRO A 578 -54.72 45.21 -14.08
N CYS A 579 -55.26 45.85 -13.05
CA CYS A 579 -55.22 45.36 -11.68
C CYS A 579 -56.65 45.22 -11.12
N THR A 580 -56.82 44.36 -10.10
CA THR A 580 -58.14 44.09 -9.49
C THR A 580 -58.24 44.49 -8.03
N SER A 581 -57.11 44.76 -7.38
CA SER A 581 -56.97 45.28 -6.01
C SER A 581 -55.51 45.72 -5.83
N ASP A 582 -55.14 46.38 -4.73
CA ASP A 582 -53.75 46.39 -4.21
C ASP A 582 -53.42 45.01 -3.60
N PRO A 583 -52.18 44.46 -3.67
CA PRO A 583 -50.89 45.07 -4.04
C PRO A 583 -50.17 44.43 -5.27
N PRO A 584 -50.83 44.10 -6.39
CA PRO A 584 -50.17 43.52 -7.56
C PRO A 584 -49.38 44.55 -8.36
N CYS A 585 -49.40 45.84 -8.00
CA CYS A 585 -48.77 46.93 -8.73
C CYS A 585 -47.45 47.33 -8.07
N LEU A 586 -46.40 47.57 -8.86
CA LEU A 586 -45.10 48.03 -8.35
C LEU A 586 -45.18 49.36 -7.57
N SER A 587 -46.20 50.16 -7.88
CA SER A 587 -46.50 51.42 -7.21
C SER A 587 -47.36 51.28 -5.95
N ASP A 588 -47.83 50.07 -5.61
CA ASP A 588 -48.86 49.83 -4.58
C ASP A 588 -50.18 50.59 -4.82
N HIS A 589 -50.45 51.01 -6.06
CA HIS A 589 -51.61 51.85 -6.39
C HIS A 589 -52.42 51.28 -7.56
N CYS A 590 -53.43 50.48 -7.25
CA CYS A 590 -54.44 50.01 -8.20
C CYS A 590 -55.64 50.97 -8.19
N VAL A 591 -55.60 51.97 -9.07
CA VAL A 591 -56.66 52.99 -9.18
C VAL A 591 -57.29 52.87 -10.57
N ASP A 592 -58.61 53.01 -10.66
CA ASP A 592 -59.36 52.90 -11.93
C ASP A 592 -59.16 51.60 -12.72
N GLY A 593 -58.77 50.53 -12.03
CA GLY A 593 -58.54 49.19 -12.60
C GLY A 593 -57.21 49.02 -13.33
N VAL A 594 -56.27 49.98 -13.21
CA VAL A 594 -54.91 49.90 -13.74
C VAL A 594 -53.87 50.29 -12.67
N CYS A 595 -52.62 49.86 -12.82
CA CYS A 595 -51.53 50.23 -11.91
C CYS A 595 -51.06 51.66 -12.16
N CYS A 596 -51.10 52.51 -11.14
CA CYS A 596 -50.96 53.97 -11.24
C CYS A 596 -49.67 54.48 -10.61
N ASP A 597 -49.10 55.56 -11.13
CA ASP A 597 -47.88 56.16 -10.58
C ASP A 597 -48.06 56.77 -9.17
N ALA A 598 -49.31 57.07 -8.79
CA ALA A 598 -49.72 57.55 -7.48
C ALA A 598 -51.17 57.14 -7.17
N VAL A 599 -51.65 57.44 -5.95
CA VAL A 599 -53.10 57.45 -5.66
C VAL A 599 -53.71 58.67 -6.35
N CYS A 600 -54.62 58.46 -7.31
CA CYS A 600 -55.34 59.57 -7.95
C CYS A 600 -56.50 60.06 -7.07
N GLY A 601 -56.58 61.39 -6.91
CA GLY A 601 -57.56 62.19 -6.16
C GLY A 601 -58.09 61.61 -4.84
N ASP A 602 -57.14 61.24 -3.99
CA ASP A 602 -57.39 60.78 -2.62
C ASP A 602 -58.25 59.50 -2.52
N GLY A 603 -58.47 58.80 -3.64
CA GLY A 603 -59.26 57.57 -3.71
C GLY A 603 -60.78 57.78 -3.75
N ASP A 604 -61.24 58.99 -4.08
CA ASP A 604 -62.67 59.29 -4.24
C ASP A 604 -63.06 59.28 -5.72
N ALA A 605 -63.97 58.38 -6.11
CA ALA A 605 -64.45 58.26 -7.49
C ALA A 605 -65.21 59.50 -8.02
N SER A 606 -65.38 60.54 -7.20
CA SER A 606 -66.01 61.82 -7.53
C SER A 606 -65.04 63.01 -7.61
N ASP A 607 -63.73 62.74 -7.62
CA ASP A 607 -62.70 63.75 -7.85
C ASP A 607 -62.55 64.15 -9.35
N CYS A 608 -61.54 64.97 -9.67
CA CYS A 608 -61.21 65.37 -11.04
C CYS A 608 -59.93 64.72 -11.57
N GLN A 609 -59.57 63.53 -11.10
CA GLN A 609 -58.42 62.77 -11.57
C GLN A 609 -58.84 61.37 -12.04
N ALA A 610 -58.10 60.85 -13.01
CA ALA A 610 -58.20 59.45 -13.36
C ALA A 610 -56.82 58.91 -13.70
N CYS A 611 -56.69 57.60 -13.56
CA CYS A 611 -55.51 56.85 -13.90
C CYS A 611 -55.68 56.02 -15.18
N SER A 612 -56.90 55.57 -15.47
CA SER A 612 -57.17 54.81 -16.69
C SER A 612 -57.81 55.70 -17.76
N VAL A 613 -57.45 55.44 -19.01
CA VAL A 613 -58.09 56.04 -20.17
C VAL A 613 -59.58 55.73 -20.19
N ALA A 614 -59.98 54.56 -19.66
CA ALA A 614 -61.38 54.18 -19.52
C ALA A 614 -62.16 55.12 -18.58
N MET A 615 -61.52 55.63 -17.52
CA MET A 615 -62.10 56.57 -16.57
C MET A 615 -61.87 58.04 -16.93
N GLY A 616 -61.12 58.32 -18.00
CA GLY A 616 -60.97 59.67 -18.58
C GLY A 616 -59.55 60.25 -18.52
N ALA A 617 -58.55 59.47 -18.07
CA ALA A 617 -57.14 59.86 -18.13
C ALA A 617 -56.62 59.92 -19.57
N THR A 618 -55.49 60.60 -19.79
CA THR A 618 -54.85 60.63 -21.12
C THR A 618 -54.01 59.40 -21.43
N THR A 619 -53.58 58.65 -20.42
CA THR A 619 -52.71 57.46 -20.56
C THR A 619 -52.94 56.54 -19.37
N ASP A 620 -53.06 55.23 -19.61
CA ASP A 620 -53.23 54.24 -18.54
C ASP A 620 -51.98 54.22 -17.65
N GLY A 621 -52.19 54.31 -16.33
CA GLY A 621 -51.14 54.23 -15.32
C GLY A 621 -50.50 55.55 -14.91
N LEU A 622 -50.95 56.68 -15.45
CA LEU A 622 -50.50 58.02 -15.06
C LEU A 622 -51.67 58.83 -14.52
N CYS A 623 -51.62 59.22 -13.24
CA CYS A 623 -52.61 60.10 -12.64
C CYS A 623 -52.59 61.48 -13.33
N GLY A 624 -53.71 61.86 -13.93
CA GLY A 624 -53.87 63.16 -14.59
C GLY A 624 -55.25 63.76 -14.38
N PRO A 625 -55.41 65.10 -14.56
CA PRO A 625 -56.71 65.75 -14.46
C PRO A 625 -57.65 65.27 -15.57
N LEU A 626 -58.92 65.05 -15.22
CA LEU A 626 -60.00 64.74 -16.16
C LEU A 626 -60.22 65.92 -17.13
N ALA A 627 -60.75 65.62 -18.31
CA ALA A 627 -61.02 66.64 -19.32
C ALA A 627 -62.01 67.71 -18.81
N SER A 628 -61.78 68.96 -19.23
CA SER A 628 -62.65 70.10 -18.90
C SER A 628 -64.11 69.83 -19.31
N GLY A 629 -65.04 70.01 -18.38
CA GLY A 629 -66.47 69.76 -18.55
C GLY A 629 -66.96 68.38 -18.06
N THR A 630 -66.09 67.53 -17.51
CA THR A 630 -66.47 66.26 -16.87
C THR A 630 -67.19 66.54 -15.56
N VAL A 631 -68.40 66.00 -15.36
CA VAL A 631 -69.17 66.18 -14.11
C VAL A 631 -68.55 65.36 -13.00
N CYS A 632 -68.10 66.01 -11.92
CA CYS A 632 -67.49 65.37 -10.75
C CYS A 632 -68.46 65.27 -9.57
N ARG A 633 -69.43 66.18 -9.46
CA ARG A 633 -70.57 66.05 -8.54
C ARG A 633 -71.88 66.31 -9.27
N GLU A 634 -72.81 65.37 -9.15
CA GLU A 634 -74.18 65.52 -9.66
C GLU A 634 -75.00 66.45 -8.75
N ALA A 635 -75.92 67.22 -9.34
CA ALA A 635 -76.79 68.12 -8.58
C ALA A 635 -77.71 67.34 -7.62
N ALA A 636 -77.70 67.68 -6.33
CA ALA A 636 -78.53 67.09 -5.27
C ALA A 636 -79.99 67.57 -5.28
N GLY A 637 -80.39 68.39 -6.25
CA GLY A 637 -81.74 68.90 -6.42
C GLY A 637 -81.82 69.99 -7.48
N VAL A 638 -83.02 70.50 -7.75
CA VAL A 638 -83.24 71.51 -8.80
C VAL A 638 -82.55 72.86 -8.50
N CYS A 639 -82.29 73.14 -7.21
CA CYS A 639 -81.57 74.34 -6.77
C CYS A 639 -80.08 74.12 -6.50
N ASP A 640 -79.54 72.99 -6.93
CA ASP A 640 -78.13 72.65 -6.82
C ASP A 640 -77.50 72.59 -8.22
N ALA A 641 -76.27 73.09 -8.39
CA ALA A 641 -75.56 72.96 -9.65
C ALA A 641 -74.74 71.67 -9.66
N SER A 642 -74.53 71.07 -10.83
CA SER A 642 -73.51 70.04 -10.99
C SER A 642 -72.15 70.70 -11.15
N GLU A 643 -71.14 70.22 -10.44
CA GLU A 643 -69.76 70.68 -10.56
C GLU A 643 -69.05 69.93 -11.68
N VAL A 644 -68.26 70.68 -12.44
CA VAL A 644 -67.51 70.15 -13.58
C VAL A 644 -66.02 70.42 -13.39
N CYS A 645 -65.20 69.44 -13.75
CA CYS A 645 -63.75 69.57 -13.80
C CYS A 645 -63.36 70.66 -14.80
N ASP A 646 -62.39 71.50 -14.44
CA ASP A 646 -61.91 72.59 -15.30
C ASP A 646 -60.84 72.13 -16.30
N GLY A 647 -60.32 70.90 -16.16
CA GLY A 647 -59.24 70.34 -16.97
C GLY A 647 -57.84 70.54 -16.41
N ALA A 648 -57.71 71.12 -15.21
CA ALA A 648 -56.42 71.44 -14.58
C ALA A 648 -56.37 71.09 -13.09
N ALA A 649 -57.47 71.26 -12.35
CA ALA A 649 -57.56 70.95 -10.93
C ALA A 649 -57.74 69.45 -10.68
N ALA A 650 -57.10 68.96 -9.62
CA ALA A 650 -57.21 67.57 -9.15
C ALA A 650 -58.51 67.30 -8.37
N SER A 651 -58.99 68.28 -7.62
CA SER A 651 -60.25 68.19 -6.88
C SER A 651 -61.41 68.75 -7.69
N CYS A 652 -62.61 68.20 -7.48
CA CYS A 652 -63.85 68.82 -7.92
C CYS A 652 -63.97 70.24 -7.33
N SER A 653 -64.61 71.17 -8.05
CA SER A 653 -64.86 72.51 -7.52
C SER A 653 -65.74 72.46 -6.27
N GLU A 654 -65.69 73.49 -5.42
CA GLU A 654 -66.59 73.60 -4.26
C GLU A 654 -68.07 73.61 -4.70
N ASP A 655 -68.92 73.03 -3.85
CA ASP A 655 -70.38 72.95 -4.04
C ASP A 655 -70.99 74.33 -4.28
N ALA A 656 -71.64 74.50 -5.44
CA ALA A 656 -72.26 75.74 -5.87
C ALA A 656 -73.77 75.56 -6.06
N PRO A 657 -74.59 76.49 -5.56
CA PRO A 657 -76.02 76.46 -5.82
C PRO A 657 -76.33 76.71 -7.30
N ALA A 658 -77.46 76.19 -7.77
CA ALA A 658 -77.99 76.59 -9.07
C ALA A 658 -78.20 78.11 -9.13
N SER A 659 -78.14 78.69 -10.34
CA SER A 659 -78.30 80.13 -10.50
C SER A 659 -79.60 80.64 -9.90
N ASP A 660 -79.54 81.75 -9.17
CA ASP A 660 -80.74 82.39 -8.62
C ASP A 660 -81.76 82.66 -9.74
N GLY A 661 -83.03 82.31 -9.51
CA GLY A 661 -84.09 82.38 -10.52
C GLY A 661 -84.36 81.07 -11.26
N THR A 662 -83.57 80.00 -11.04
CA THR A 662 -83.85 78.66 -11.57
C THR A 662 -85.21 78.19 -11.04
N LEU A 663 -86.11 77.76 -11.93
CA LEU A 663 -87.46 77.32 -11.53
C LEU A 663 -87.37 76.09 -10.66
N CYS A 664 -88.03 76.12 -9.51
CA CYS A 664 -88.17 75.01 -8.60
C CYS A 664 -89.62 74.94 -8.10
N ASP A 665 -89.91 74.01 -7.19
CA ASP A 665 -91.21 73.86 -6.54
C ASP A 665 -90.91 73.62 -5.06
N ASP A 666 -91.41 74.50 -4.18
CA ASP A 666 -91.18 74.38 -2.73
C ASP A 666 -92.22 73.47 -2.04
N GLY A 667 -93.17 72.94 -2.82
CA GLY A 667 -94.25 72.08 -2.37
C GLY A 667 -95.43 72.82 -1.74
N ASP A 668 -95.43 74.16 -1.71
CA ASP A 668 -96.59 74.97 -1.32
C ASP A 668 -97.49 75.23 -2.54
N PRO A 669 -98.69 74.62 -2.62
CA PRO A 669 -99.60 74.84 -3.74
C PRO A 669 -100.18 76.27 -3.78
N CYS A 670 -99.89 77.12 -2.80
CA CYS A 670 -100.38 78.50 -2.74
C CYS A 670 -99.45 79.51 -3.42
N THR A 671 -98.29 79.08 -3.92
CA THR A 671 -97.30 79.93 -4.60
C THR A 671 -97.11 79.47 -6.04
N ASP A 672 -96.96 80.44 -6.96
CA ASP A 672 -96.67 80.20 -8.37
C ASP A 672 -95.33 80.83 -8.75
N GLY A 673 -94.52 80.09 -9.49
CA GLY A 673 -93.22 80.56 -10.01
C GLY A 673 -92.09 80.53 -8.98
N ASP A 674 -92.04 79.49 -8.14
CA ASP A 674 -90.97 79.32 -7.15
C ASP A 674 -89.61 79.27 -7.85
N ALA A 675 -88.62 79.87 -7.19
CA ALA A 675 -87.31 80.05 -7.76
C ALA A 675 -86.22 79.79 -6.73
N CYS A 676 -85.12 79.23 -7.21
CA CYS A 676 -83.94 79.03 -6.40
C CYS A 676 -83.37 80.38 -5.99
N PHE A 677 -83.02 80.50 -4.71
CA PHE A 677 -82.30 81.63 -4.16
C PHE A 677 -81.31 81.10 -3.12
N ALA A 678 -80.02 81.32 -3.37
CA ALA A 678 -78.93 80.84 -2.50
C ALA A 678 -79.03 79.32 -2.17
N GLY A 679 -79.34 78.49 -3.17
CA GLY A 679 -79.41 77.03 -3.05
C GLY A 679 -80.71 76.46 -2.47
N ALA A 680 -81.64 77.32 -2.02
CA ALA A 680 -82.94 76.89 -1.53
C ALA A 680 -84.05 77.32 -2.49
N CYS A 681 -85.07 76.47 -2.64
CA CYS A 681 -86.28 76.87 -3.35
C CYS A 681 -87.04 77.87 -2.49
N SER A 682 -87.22 79.08 -2.99
CA SER A 682 -87.96 80.14 -2.31
C SER A 682 -89.34 80.32 -2.95
N PRO A 683 -90.40 80.53 -2.14
CA PRO A 683 -91.76 80.67 -2.62
C PRO A 683 -91.92 81.85 -3.59
N GLY A 684 -92.65 81.60 -4.68
CA GLY A 684 -93.03 82.59 -5.68
C GLY A 684 -94.19 83.50 -5.22
N ALA A 685 -94.86 84.12 -6.20
CA ALA A 685 -95.97 85.02 -5.89
C ALA A 685 -97.20 84.23 -5.42
N PRO A 686 -97.95 84.71 -4.39
CA PRO A 686 -99.14 84.02 -3.91
C PRO A 686 -100.25 84.02 -4.97
N SER A 687 -100.80 82.85 -5.29
CA SER A 687 -101.83 82.69 -6.32
C SER A 687 -103.22 83.03 -5.76
N CYS A 688 -103.93 84.00 -6.36
CA CYS A 688 -105.30 84.38 -6.00
C CYS A 688 -106.26 84.05 -7.15
N GLY A 689 -107.14 83.06 -6.99
CA GLY A 689 -108.10 82.63 -8.02
C GLY A 689 -109.39 83.47 -8.08
N GLU A 690 -109.83 83.82 -9.29
CA GLU A 690 -111.04 84.63 -9.57
C GLU A 690 -112.34 83.80 -9.68
N GLY A 691 -113.39 84.22 -8.97
CA GLY A 691 -114.82 83.98 -9.28
C GLY A 691 -115.60 83.14 -8.25
N GLY A 692 -116.75 83.53 -7.69
CA GLY A 692 -117.56 84.74 -7.81
C GLY A 692 -118.90 84.63 -7.01
N ALA A 693 -119.43 85.81 -6.65
CA ALA A 693 -120.84 86.21 -6.42
C ALA A 693 -121.66 85.77 -5.17
N GLY A 694 -121.92 86.75 -4.30
CA GLY A 694 -123.29 87.29 -4.09
C GLY A 694 -124.06 86.93 -2.82
N GLY A 695 -124.32 87.91 -1.94
CA GLY A 695 -125.37 87.80 -0.91
C GLY A 695 -125.33 88.90 0.16
N ALA A 696 -126.35 89.77 0.16
CA ALA A 696 -126.52 90.97 1.00
C ALA A 696 -126.78 90.69 2.51
N PRO A 697 -126.75 91.72 3.39
CA PRO A 697 -126.46 91.57 4.82
C PRO A 697 -127.69 91.29 5.70
N ILE A 698 -127.46 90.65 6.86
CA ILE A 698 -128.45 90.37 7.89
C ILE A 698 -128.39 91.49 8.94
N ALA A 699 -129.41 92.36 8.96
CA ALA A 699 -129.62 93.33 10.02
C ALA A 699 -130.44 92.70 11.17
N THR A 700 -129.99 92.88 12.42
CA THR A 700 -130.81 92.69 13.62
C THR A 700 -130.83 93.97 14.45
N GLY A 701 -132.03 94.55 14.57
CA GLY A 701 -132.58 95.16 15.79
C GLY A 701 -131.90 96.38 16.44
N GLY A 702 -132.30 97.58 15.99
CA GLY A 702 -132.97 98.62 16.79
C GLY A 702 -132.35 99.16 18.10
N GLY A 703 -132.07 100.48 18.12
CA GLY A 703 -132.22 101.31 19.33
C GLY A 703 -131.24 102.47 19.55
N GLY A 704 -131.38 103.57 18.79
CA GLY A 704 -131.14 104.96 19.24
C GLY A 704 -129.70 105.49 19.41
N GLY A 705 -129.38 106.58 18.69
CA GLY A 705 -128.27 107.50 19.00
C GLY A 705 -127.31 107.76 17.83
N GLU A 706 -127.07 109.03 17.51
CA GLU A 706 -126.53 109.57 16.24
C GLU A 706 -124.99 109.53 16.07
N GLU A 707 -124.50 109.04 14.90
CA GLU A 707 -123.25 109.32 14.12
C GLU A 707 -121.81 109.20 14.75
N PRO A 708 -120.71 108.97 13.98
CA PRO A 708 -120.53 108.52 12.58
C PRO A 708 -119.55 107.30 12.39
N PHE A 709 -119.48 106.80 11.14
CA PHE A 709 -118.86 105.54 10.65
C PHE A 709 -117.42 105.73 10.10
N GLN A 710 -116.54 104.72 10.26
CA GLN A 710 -115.20 104.59 9.62
C GLN A 710 -115.02 103.15 9.07
N VAL A 711 -114.38 103.00 7.91
CA VAL A 711 -114.13 101.74 7.18
C VAL A 711 -112.62 101.47 7.07
N GLU A 712 -112.14 100.29 7.46
CA GLU A 712 -110.76 99.80 7.20
C GLU A 712 -110.74 98.42 6.49
N SER A 713 -109.85 98.35 5.49
CA SER A 713 -109.12 97.24 4.83
C SER A 713 -109.62 95.77 4.89
N GLY A 714 -109.77 95.16 3.70
CA GLY A 714 -109.90 93.71 3.51
C GLY A 714 -108.60 93.06 2.99
N GLY A 715 -108.17 91.95 3.61
CA GLY A 715 -107.10 91.06 3.15
C GLY A 715 -107.63 89.78 2.48
N CYS A 716 -106.84 89.20 1.57
CA CYS A 716 -107.13 87.92 0.88
C CYS A 716 -106.61 86.73 1.70
N GLY A 717 -107.42 85.69 1.88
CA GLY A 717 -107.04 84.43 2.54
C GLY A 717 -107.21 83.24 1.60
N CYS A 718 -106.15 82.45 1.42
CA CYS A 718 -106.21 81.14 0.76
C CYS A 718 -106.64 80.08 1.78
N THR A 719 -107.77 79.43 1.54
CA THR A 719 -108.29 78.34 2.39
C THR A 719 -108.26 77.02 1.62
N VAL A 720 -107.32 76.13 1.97
CA VAL A 720 -107.25 74.75 1.50
C VAL A 720 -108.32 73.91 2.22
N PRO A 721 -109.24 73.21 1.52
CA PRO A 721 -110.26 72.38 2.17
C PRO A 721 -109.68 71.04 2.67
N GLY A 722 -109.82 70.78 3.98
CA GLY A 722 -110.03 69.44 4.52
C GLY A 722 -108.80 68.64 4.96
N ALA A 723 -108.39 68.83 6.22
CA ALA A 723 -107.71 67.78 6.99
C ALA A 723 -108.73 67.06 7.88
N PRO A 724 -108.97 65.74 7.71
CA PRO A 724 -109.57 64.91 8.75
C PRO A 724 -108.52 64.14 9.57
N SER A 725 -108.92 63.92 10.80
CA SER A 725 -108.22 63.34 11.95
C SER A 725 -107.81 61.87 11.84
N ARG A 726 -106.64 61.59 12.41
CA ARG A 726 -106.09 60.37 13.03
C ARG A 726 -107.04 59.14 13.19
N TRP A 727 -106.59 57.95 12.75
CA TRP A 727 -106.51 56.62 13.45
C TRP A 727 -106.49 55.44 12.45
N ALA A 728 -105.76 54.35 12.82
CA ALA A 728 -105.53 53.06 12.14
C ALA A 728 -104.36 53.03 11.12
N GLY A 729 -103.43 52.06 11.12
CA GLY A 729 -103.30 50.84 11.90
C GLY A 729 -101.90 50.21 11.74
N HIS A 730 -101.56 49.38 12.73
CA HIS A 730 -100.39 48.51 12.78
C HIS A 730 -100.44 47.37 11.73
N ALA A 731 -99.30 46.67 11.60
CA ALA A 731 -98.97 45.58 10.67
C ALA A 731 -98.59 46.14 9.28
N TRP A 732 -97.45 45.80 8.69
CA TRP A 732 -97.04 44.46 8.29
C TRP A 732 -95.54 44.19 8.54
N TRP A 733 -95.26 43.15 9.33
CA TRP A 733 -94.00 42.41 9.35
C TRP A 733 -94.32 40.91 9.17
N LEU A 734 -93.55 40.26 8.29
CA LEU A 734 -93.25 38.81 8.17
C LEU A 734 -94.24 37.84 7.51
N LEU A 735 -93.76 37.24 6.41
CA LEU A 735 -93.90 35.82 6.00
C LEU A 735 -92.58 35.46 5.29
N ALA A 736 -91.93 34.30 5.43
CA ALA A 736 -92.21 33.08 6.16
C ALA A 736 -90.89 32.29 6.31
N ALA A 737 -90.76 31.53 7.41
CA ALA A 737 -89.72 30.53 7.60
C ALA A 737 -90.30 29.12 7.52
N GLY A 738 -89.57 28.22 6.84
CA GLY A 738 -89.32 26.87 7.36
C GLY A 738 -89.93 25.69 6.59
N VAL A 739 -89.11 24.62 6.50
CA VAL A 739 -89.39 23.17 6.55
C VAL A 739 -88.55 22.44 5.48
N VAL A 740 -87.78 21.36 5.67
CA VAL A 740 -87.25 20.55 6.80
C VAL A 740 -86.39 19.42 6.15
N ALA A 741 -85.46 18.84 6.95
CA ALA A 741 -84.89 17.48 6.82
C ALA A 741 -83.83 17.22 5.71
N ARG A 742 -82.78 16.39 5.89
CA ARG A 742 -82.55 15.29 6.85
C ARG A 742 -81.08 14.81 6.85
N ARG A 743 -80.61 14.43 8.06
CA ARG A 743 -79.81 13.24 8.41
C ARG A 743 -78.32 13.10 8.01
N ARG A 744 -77.48 13.36 9.02
CA ARG A 744 -76.54 12.42 9.67
C ARG A 744 -76.73 10.92 9.34
N ARG A 745 -75.63 10.20 9.00
CA ARG A 745 -74.79 9.31 9.86
C ARG A 745 -74.23 8.05 9.13
N ARG A 746 -72.99 7.69 9.54
CA ARG A 746 -72.41 6.32 9.71
C ARG A 746 -71.93 5.60 8.44
N ARG A 747 -70.93 4.72 8.43
CA ARG A 747 -69.78 4.28 9.29
C ARG A 747 -69.12 3.12 8.49
N ALA A 748 -67.91 2.74 8.90
CA ALA A 748 -67.17 1.49 8.61
C ALA A 748 -66.36 1.47 7.30
N GLY A 749 -65.11 0.99 7.24
CA GLY A 749 -64.29 0.26 8.20
C GLY A 749 -63.77 -1.06 7.59
N GLY A 750 -62.46 -1.32 7.70
CA GLY A 750 -61.84 -2.66 7.52
C GLY A 750 -60.87 -2.74 6.34
N ARG A 751 -59.55 -2.70 6.58
CA ARG A 751 -58.60 -3.84 6.73
C ARG A 751 -58.27 -4.52 5.39
N GLY A 752 -57.05 -4.38 4.87
CA GLY A 752 -55.86 -5.21 5.19
C GLY A 752 -55.58 -6.11 3.96
N ARG A 753 -54.39 -6.61 3.61
CA ARG A 753 -53.10 -6.81 4.27
C ARG A 753 -52.25 -7.54 3.22
N GLU A 754 -50.96 -7.26 3.08
CA GLU A 754 -50.00 -8.30 2.70
C GLU A 754 -48.59 -7.91 3.12
N GLY A 755 -47.83 -8.90 3.57
CA GLY A 755 -46.45 -8.75 3.98
C GLY A 755 -45.76 -10.11 3.99
N ARG A 756 -44.44 -10.09 3.75
CA ARG A 756 -43.37 -11.06 4.13
C ARG A 756 -42.09 -10.59 3.40
N SER A 757 -40.85 -10.77 3.87
CA SER A 757 -40.29 -11.49 5.03
C SER A 757 -38.77 -11.26 5.09
N ARG A 758 -38.22 -10.97 6.30
CA ARG A 758 -36.95 -11.43 6.95
C ARG A 758 -35.60 -11.17 6.23
N ARG A 759 -34.49 -10.80 6.90
CA ARG A 759 -33.83 -11.37 8.11
C ARG A 759 -32.81 -10.40 8.75
N SER A 760 -32.87 -10.30 10.10
CA SER A 760 -31.82 -10.27 11.16
C SER A 760 -30.38 -9.75 10.94
N ASN A 761 -29.57 -9.37 11.93
CA ASN A 761 -29.60 -8.72 13.27
C ASN A 761 -28.16 -8.86 13.83
N ALA A 762 -27.73 -7.90 14.68
CA ALA A 762 -26.63 -7.98 15.68
C ALA A 762 -25.16 -7.87 15.19
N ALA A 763 -24.17 -7.33 15.94
CA ALA A 763 -24.08 -6.45 17.11
C ALA A 763 -22.57 -6.21 17.42
N THR A 764 -22.26 -5.11 18.12
CA THR A 764 -21.17 -4.91 19.12
C THR A 764 -19.66 -4.96 18.76
N ARG A 765 -18.98 -3.85 19.15
CA ARG A 765 -17.62 -3.69 19.71
C ARG A 765 -16.65 -4.89 19.66
N ARG A 766 -15.54 -4.74 18.93
CA ARG A 766 -14.18 -4.57 19.47
C ARG A 766 -13.27 -4.03 18.37
#